data_AF-A0A8H8PBN5-F1
#
_entry.id   AF-A0A8H8PBN5-F1
#
_cell.length_a   1.000
_cell.length_b   1.000
_cell.length_c   1.000
_cell.angle_alpha   90.00
_cell.angle_beta   90.00
_cell.angle_gamma   90.00
#
_symmetry.space_group_name_H-M   'P 1'
#
loop_
_entity.id
_entity.type
_entity.pdbx_description
1 polymer ?
#
loop_
_entity_poly.entity_id
_entity_poly.type
_entity_poly.pdbx_seq_one_letter_code
_entity_poly.pdbx_strand_id
1 'polypeptide(L)'
;MSFTNRDQKFMDPDEKASRSPSSETRAFEQPAPTFVNDEGLPVDEDKELTLHRGLKARQISMIALGGAVGTGLIIGSGTALRRGGPLGLLLGYSFVGFVCFMVMTSLGEMAAGYATRFVDPALGFALGWNYLMKYLIVTPNNINAAGVVIRYWDVHGKVHIAVWMVILIALIFFVNLLGIRVFGELEFWLSSIKVLALIGLILMGIIIDLGGNPRGDRIGFRYWDPDNVANAPMGIYKTTGSKGIFLGFWAVMVNALFAFMGTELIGVTVGEAQNPRKNIPKAIKRTFWRILVFYVGGVFVIGLIVPSTDQSLFVATSAKTGAAASPFVVAANLVHIRVLPHIINAVILIFVMSAANSDLYIGSRTLYALAAEGKAPRIFKIVNRHGTPWPALLFCTAFCSLTFLNVQKSGAQVFTYFVNLVTFFGATTWMCIVYTHIRFMKALEAQGISRDELPYKAPFQPWGAWFSLIVTFIITFFKGFDTLMTPVNIPNFITSYIGAPVFGFMWLASIAYKIYYKTKVIPSREVDLITGKREIDEEEEQYLAQQAALGPRTWKQKLWDALYTLAILASFLAYAYIVSPDLELAHQALSTSIAYLNIDSLKIFQHSSQTSQLSKTVPMASHSVSRSVTKKVYAAETPEGAGAIVRRSIGSMSLRNLSPFLMLDHFHLTPGSGFPDHPHRGQATVTYMIEGSSQHEDSVGHKGQLGPGDVQWMIAGKGIVHAEMPLFLPDEPNPMGMQLWIDLPKEHKMTAPTYQELSRNEIPTAFPEGLDGPVQVKVISGKSFGVESPVKHLGGCWYMDFQFKASDVTVFQDLPAGWTAFLYILKGSLKVNESENHEQFHTLVLSSEASENGVTITSTSSDTRAVLIAGEPLDQPVFQYGPFVMTTREEVQQTLLDYSTGKNGFENAHIWKSKIGAGLM
;
A
#
# COMPACT_ATOMS: atom_id res chain seq x y z
N MET A 1 -2.34 -27.05 75.84
CA MET A 1 -0.97 -26.71 76.29
C MET A 1 -0.78 -25.21 76.13
N SER A 2 -0.15 -24.56 77.10
CA SER A 2 0.53 -23.25 77.05
C SER A 2 -0.15 -22.06 76.32
N PHE A 3 -0.62 -21.08 77.10
CA PHE A 3 -0.27 -19.64 77.09
C PHE A 3 0.13 -18.99 75.73
N THR A 4 -0.29 -17.79 75.28
CA THR A 4 -1.03 -16.60 75.81
C THR A 4 -1.17 -15.58 74.64
N ASN A 5 -2.02 -14.55 74.58
CA ASN A 5 -3.05 -13.98 75.48
C ASN A 5 -4.14 -13.16 74.71
N ARG A 6 -5.08 -12.55 75.47
CA ARG A 6 -5.73 -11.20 75.36
C ARG A 6 -5.51 -10.32 74.10
N ASP A 7 -6.49 -9.53 73.61
CA ASP A 7 -7.78 -9.09 74.17
C ASP A 7 -8.89 -8.94 73.09
N GLN A 8 -10.15 -9.07 73.51
CA GLN A 8 -11.34 -8.67 72.72
C GLN A 8 -11.70 -7.20 72.99
N LYS A 9 -12.22 -6.49 71.98
CA LYS A 9 -13.32 -5.52 72.17
C LYS A 9 -14.15 -5.32 70.90
N PHE A 10 -15.45 -5.13 71.11
CA PHE A 10 -16.53 -5.10 70.10
C PHE A 10 -16.99 -3.66 69.78
N MET A 11 -17.98 -3.56 68.88
CA MET A 11 -18.72 -2.39 68.37
C MET A 11 -18.10 -1.72 67.12
N ASP A 12 -18.85 -1.33 66.08
CA ASP A 12 -20.31 -1.40 65.85
C ASP A 12 -20.61 -1.60 64.35
N PRO A 13 -21.75 -2.19 63.92
CA PRO A 13 -21.99 -2.52 62.51
C PRO A 13 -22.99 -1.57 61.84
N ASP A 14 -22.52 -0.44 61.27
CA ASP A 14 -23.23 0.20 60.15
C ASP A 14 -22.32 1.19 59.39
N GLU A 15 -21.71 0.73 58.29
CA GLU A 15 -21.60 1.53 57.06
C GLU A 15 -21.26 0.65 55.84
N LYS A 16 -22.29 0.32 55.05
CA LYS A 16 -22.12 -0.28 53.72
C LYS A 16 -21.99 0.80 52.66
N ALA A 17 -20.77 1.18 52.28
CA ALA A 17 -20.50 1.79 50.98
C ALA A 17 -19.05 1.62 50.48
N SER A 18 -18.92 1.20 49.22
CA SER A 18 -17.75 1.41 48.32
C SER A 18 -16.33 1.32 48.89
N ARG A 19 -15.68 0.14 48.75
CA ARG A 19 -14.23 0.03 48.51
C ARG A 19 -13.90 -1.07 47.49
N SER A 20 -13.28 -0.68 46.38
CA SER A 20 -12.51 -1.58 45.51
C SER A 20 -11.09 -1.73 46.07
N PRO A 21 -10.57 -2.97 46.24
CA PRO A 21 -9.21 -3.16 46.73
C PRO A 21 -8.16 -2.92 45.62
N SER A 22 -6.97 -2.52 46.08
CA SER A 22 -5.85 -2.01 45.31
C SER A 22 -4.94 -3.08 44.71
N SER A 23 -4.08 -2.62 43.80
CA SER A 23 -2.84 -3.22 43.28
C SER A 23 -2.18 -4.30 44.14
N GLU A 24 -1.87 -5.45 43.51
CA GLU A 24 -0.76 -6.33 43.92
C GLU A 24 0.44 -6.14 42.99
N THR A 25 1.62 -6.12 43.60
CA THR A 25 2.91 -5.87 42.93
C THR A 25 3.44 -7.18 42.33
N ARG A 26 3.88 -7.18 41.06
CA ARG A 26 4.71 -8.27 40.52
C ARG A 26 6.16 -7.81 40.39
N ALA A 27 7.07 -8.70 40.79
CA ALA A 27 8.50 -8.42 40.86
C ALA A 27 9.15 -8.24 39.48
N PHE A 28 10.25 -7.49 39.45
CA PHE A 28 11.12 -7.34 38.29
C PHE A 28 11.80 -8.67 37.95
N GLU A 29 11.53 -9.21 36.76
CA GLU A 29 12.46 -10.13 36.09
C GLU A 29 13.59 -9.30 35.46
N GLN A 30 14.84 -9.74 35.61
CA GLN A 30 15.97 -9.10 34.94
C GLN A 30 15.90 -9.31 33.42
N PRO A 31 16.24 -8.31 32.59
CA PRO A 31 16.31 -8.49 31.14
C PRO A 31 17.43 -9.48 30.78
N ALA A 32 17.16 -10.32 29.78
CA ALA A 32 18.11 -11.30 29.24
C ALA A 32 19.37 -10.61 28.67
N PRO A 33 20.54 -11.29 28.65
CA PRO A 33 21.78 -10.71 28.16
C PRO A 33 21.68 -10.31 26.68
N THR A 34 22.14 -9.10 26.37
CA THR A 34 22.15 -8.54 25.02
C THR A 34 23.20 -9.26 24.18
N PHE A 35 22.78 -9.93 23.10
CA PHE A 35 23.71 -10.42 22.09
C PHE A 35 24.14 -9.27 21.18
N VAL A 36 25.42 -9.26 20.84
CA VAL A 36 26.09 -8.20 20.09
C VAL A 36 26.72 -8.85 18.85
N ASN A 37 26.67 -8.17 17.70
CA ASN A 37 27.32 -8.66 16.49
C ASN A 37 28.85 -8.44 16.53
N ASP A 38 29.58 -8.95 15.54
CA ASP A 38 31.05 -8.81 15.42
C ASP A 38 31.54 -7.34 15.35
N GLU A 39 30.64 -6.37 15.17
CA GLU A 39 30.92 -4.93 15.12
C GLU A 39 30.52 -4.16 16.40
N GLY A 40 30.03 -4.83 17.44
CA GLY A 40 29.73 -4.19 18.72
C GLY A 40 28.35 -3.51 18.82
N LEU A 41 27.45 -3.71 17.87
CA LEU A 41 26.13 -3.08 17.84
C LEU A 41 25.04 -3.92 18.52
N PRO A 42 24.11 -3.30 19.30
CA PRO A 42 22.94 -3.99 19.84
C PRO A 42 21.95 -4.35 18.72
N VAL A 43 21.61 -5.63 18.60
CA VAL A 43 20.61 -6.10 17.63
C VAL A 43 19.21 -5.98 18.24
N ASP A 44 18.34 -5.17 17.61
CA ASP A 44 16.95 -4.95 18.02
C ASP A 44 16.04 -5.98 17.31
N GLU A 45 15.61 -7.03 18.04
CA GLU A 45 14.93 -8.20 17.45
C GLU A 45 13.68 -7.82 16.62
N ASP A 46 12.94 -6.77 16.97
CA ASP A 46 11.65 -6.46 16.34
C ASP A 46 11.75 -5.73 14.98
N LYS A 47 12.88 -5.12 14.62
CA LYS A 47 13.00 -4.31 13.38
C LYS A 47 13.39 -5.10 12.14
N GLU A 48 14.33 -6.05 12.25
CA GLU A 48 14.65 -6.95 11.13
C GLU A 48 13.53 -7.96 10.85
N LEU A 49 12.59 -8.16 11.79
CA LEU A 49 11.63 -9.26 11.74
C LEU A 49 10.24 -8.94 11.14
N THR A 50 10.12 -7.90 10.30
CA THR A 50 8.84 -7.54 9.63
C THR A 50 8.84 -7.77 8.11
N LEU A 51 7.65 -8.04 7.54
CA LEU A 51 7.49 -8.22 6.09
C LEU A 51 7.83 -6.92 5.33
N HIS A 52 8.87 -6.94 4.50
CA HIS A 52 9.18 -5.81 3.62
C HIS A 52 8.03 -5.51 2.65
N ARG A 53 7.53 -4.26 2.65
CA ARG A 53 6.59 -3.78 1.63
C ARG A 53 7.37 -3.46 0.34
N GLY A 54 7.31 -4.36 -0.65
CA GLY A 54 8.21 -4.33 -1.83
C GLY A 54 7.57 -4.41 -3.21
N LEU A 55 6.24 -4.51 -3.33
CA LEU A 55 5.56 -4.68 -4.61
C LEU A 55 5.26 -3.34 -5.31
N LYS A 56 5.73 -3.20 -6.55
CA LYS A 56 5.43 -2.06 -7.45
C LYS A 56 3.98 -2.14 -7.90
N ALA A 57 3.33 -1.00 -8.15
CA ALA A 57 1.96 -0.93 -8.66
C ALA A 57 1.69 -1.80 -9.93
N ARG A 58 2.70 -1.99 -10.80
CA ARG A 58 2.60 -2.91 -11.97
C ARG A 58 2.45 -4.38 -11.57
N GLN A 59 3.15 -4.80 -10.52
CA GLN A 59 3.16 -6.18 -10.01
C GLN A 59 1.84 -6.47 -9.33
N ILE A 60 1.41 -5.59 -8.41
CA ILE A 60 0.09 -5.67 -7.74
C ILE A 60 -1.03 -5.73 -8.78
N SER A 61 -0.97 -4.88 -9.82
CA SER A 61 -1.92 -4.89 -10.93
C SER A 61 -2.00 -6.23 -11.67
N MET A 62 -0.87 -6.92 -11.87
CA MET A 62 -0.83 -8.21 -12.59
C MET A 62 -1.19 -9.39 -11.67
N ILE A 63 -0.75 -9.38 -10.41
CA ILE A 63 -1.19 -10.34 -9.37
C ILE A 63 -2.71 -10.27 -9.22
N ALA A 64 -3.27 -9.07 -9.12
CA ALA A 64 -4.72 -8.87 -9.04
C ALA A 64 -5.47 -9.30 -10.29
N LEU A 65 -4.83 -9.36 -11.47
CA LEU A 65 -5.45 -9.78 -12.74
C LEU A 65 -5.33 -11.30 -12.95
N GLY A 66 -4.10 -11.84 -12.93
CA GLY A 66 -3.75 -13.22 -13.28
C GLY A 66 -3.53 -14.17 -12.10
N GLY A 67 -3.24 -13.67 -10.89
CA GLY A 67 -3.04 -14.50 -9.70
C GLY A 67 -4.31 -15.23 -9.25
N ALA A 68 -5.48 -14.64 -9.50
CA ALA A 68 -6.78 -15.25 -9.19
C ALA A 68 -7.30 -16.25 -10.24
N VAL A 69 -6.66 -16.36 -11.41
CA VAL A 69 -7.10 -17.32 -12.43
C VAL A 69 -6.36 -18.63 -12.21
N GLY A 70 -7.10 -19.65 -11.75
CA GLY A 70 -6.57 -20.95 -11.33
C GLY A 70 -7.12 -22.14 -12.13
N THR A 71 -6.82 -23.36 -11.66
CA THR A 71 -7.22 -24.62 -12.33
C THR A 71 -8.71 -24.76 -12.60
N GLY A 72 -9.58 -24.06 -11.84
CA GLY A 72 -11.03 -24.21 -11.99
C GLY A 72 -11.57 -23.79 -13.36
N LEU A 73 -11.03 -22.72 -13.95
CA LEU A 73 -11.46 -22.28 -15.29
C LEU A 73 -10.91 -23.18 -16.41
N ILE A 74 -9.65 -23.61 -16.30
CA ILE A 74 -8.95 -24.32 -17.38
C ILE A 74 -9.22 -25.83 -17.36
N ILE A 75 -9.27 -26.44 -16.19
CA ILE A 75 -9.44 -27.88 -15.97
C ILE A 75 -10.88 -28.18 -15.50
N GLY A 76 -11.35 -27.42 -14.49
CA GLY A 76 -12.67 -27.64 -13.89
C GLY A 76 -13.87 -27.36 -14.80
N SER A 77 -13.70 -26.54 -15.84
CA SER A 77 -14.72 -26.25 -16.85
C SER A 77 -15.13 -27.48 -17.67
N GLY A 78 -14.24 -28.47 -17.88
CA GLY A 78 -14.58 -29.70 -18.60
C GLY A 78 -15.59 -30.57 -17.84
N THR A 79 -15.38 -30.71 -16.52
CA THR A 79 -16.35 -31.36 -15.62
C THR A 79 -17.69 -30.60 -15.60
N ALA A 80 -17.65 -29.26 -15.64
CA ALA A 80 -18.86 -28.44 -15.69
C ALA A 80 -19.62 -28.61 -17.03
N LEU A 81 -18.93 -28.56 -18.16
CA LEU A 81 -19.51 -28.80 -19.50
C LEU A 81 -20.21 -30.16 -19.59
N ARG A 82 -19.55 -31.21 -19.09
CA ARG A 82 -20.10 -32.57 -19.07
C ARG A 82 -21.39 -32.69 -18.24
N ARG A 83 -21.49 -31.92 -17.16
CA ARG A 83 -22.62 -31.98 -16.21
C ARG A 83 -23.81 -31.13 -16.64
N GLY A 84 -23.57 -29.88 -17.06
CA GLY A 84 -24.62 -28.91 -17.36
C GLY A 84 -24.87 -28.65 -18.85
N GLY A 85 -24.08 -29.24 -19.76
CA GLY A 85 -24.13 -28.89 -21.19
C GLY A 85 -23.61 -27.46 -21.45
N PRO A 86 -23.53 -27.01 -22.71
CA PRO A 86 -22.96 -25.73 -23.05
C PRO A 86 -23.76 -24.52 -22.52
N LEU A 87 -25.10 -24.56 -22.53
CA LEU A 87 -25.91 -23.47 -21.97
C LEU A 87 -25.90 -23.50 -20.43
N GLY A 88 -25.99 -24.67 -19.81
CA GLY A 88 -25.92 -24.78 -18.35
C GLY A 88 -24.55 -24.33 -17.81
N LEU A 89 -23.48 -24.62 -18.55
CA LEU A 89 -22.14 -24.09 -18.31
C LEU A 89 -22.11 -22.56 -18.35
N LEU A 90 -22.60 -21.95 -19.44
CA LEU A 90 -22.64 -20.50 -19.61
C LEU A 90 -23.44 -19.81 -18.50
N LEU A 91 -24.67 -20.29 -18.24
CA LEU A 91 -25.56 -19.72 -17.23
C LEU A 91 -24.96 -19.84 -15.82
N GLY A 92 -24.39 -21.00 -15.47
CA GLY A 92 -23.83 -21.21 -14.13
C GLY A 92 -22.58 -20.35 -13.86
N TYR A 93 -21.69 -20.22 -14.84
CA TYR A 93 -20.53 -19.32 -14.72
C TYR A 93 -20.93 -17.84 -14.73
N SER A 94 -21.96 -17.46 -15.48
CA SER A 94 -22.48 -16.08 -15.48
C SER A 94 -23.13 -15.72 -14.15
N PHE A 95 -23.96 -16.61 -13.60
CA PHE A 95 -24.64 -16.41 -12.32
C PHE A 95 -23.66 -16.35 -11.14
N VAL A 96 -22.73 -17.30 -11.03
CA VAL A 96 -21.73 -17.29 -9.95
C VAL A 96 -20.69 -16.19 -10.18
N GLY A 97 -20.41 -15.81 -11.43
CA GLY A 97 -19.60 -14.63 -11.76
C GLY A 97 -20.22 -13.32 -11.28
N PHE A 98 -21.55 -13.19 -11.36
CA PHE A 98 -22.29 -12.06 -10.79
C PHE A 98 -22.23 -12.04 -9.26
N VAL A 99 -22.37 -13.20 -8.59
CA VAL A 99 -22.15 -13.32 -7.13
C VAL A 99 -20.72 -12.91 -6.76
N CYS A 100 -19.72 -13.43 -7.48
CA CYS A 100 -18.31 -13.06 -7.29
C CYS A 100 -18.09 -11.54 -7.41
N PHE A 101 -18.66 -10.91 -8.45
CA PHE A 101 -18.58 -9.46 -8.62
C PHE A 101 -19.15 -8.70 -7.41
N MET A 102 -20.30 -9.10 -6.88
CA MET A 102 -20.90 -8.48 -5.70
C MET A 102 -20.06 -8.66 -4.42
N VAL A 103 -19.44 -9.83 -4.22
CA VAL A 103 -18.48 -10.04 -3.11
C VAL A 103 -17.29 -9.10 -3.26
N MET A 104 -16.77 -8.91 -4.48
CA MET A 104 -15.63 -8.03 -4.74
C MET A 104 -15.96 -6.54 -4.61
N THR A 105 -17.18 -6.11 -4.95
CA THR A 105 -17.60 -4.71 -4.72
C THR A 105 -17.83 -4.44 -3.23
N SER A 106 -18.42 -5.37 -2.48
CA SER A 106 -18.50 -5.31 -1.01
C SER A 106 -17.12 -5.20 -0.36
N LEU A 107 -16.15 -6.03 -0.80
CA LEU A 107 -14.76 -5.97 -0.32
C LEU A 107 -14.09 -4.63 -0.64
N GLY A 108 -14.41 -4.04 -1.79
CA GLY A 108 -13.90 -2.75 -2.24
C GLY A 108 -14.38 -1.55 -1.46
N GLU A 109 -15.68 -1.51 -1.14
CA GLU A 109 -16.31 -0.40 -0.41
C GLU A 109 -15.84 -0.34 1.05
N MET A 110 -15.36 -1.46 1.59
CA MET A 110 -14.69 -1.55 2.91
C MET A 110 -13.21 -1.12 2.91
N ALA A 111 -12.66 -0.63 1.80
CA ALA A 111 -11.26 -0.25 1.55
C ALA A 111 -10.31 -0.32 2.79
N ALA A 112 -9.63 -1.46 2.94
CA ALA A 112 -8.65 -1.80 4.00
C ALA A 112 -9.19 -2.14 5.42
N GLY A 113 -10.50 -2.28 5.61
CA GLY A 113 -11.10 -2.73 6.87
C GLY A 113 -11.30 -4.24 6.98
N TYR A 114 -10.70 -4.87 8.00
CA TYR A 114 -10.82 -6.32 8.28
C TYR A 114 -11.99 -6.67 9.22
N ALA A 115 -12.43 -7.94 9.19
CA ALA A 115 -13.50 -8.45 10.06
C ALA A 115 -13.22 -8.25 11.58
N THR A 116 -11.94 -8.26 11.98
CA THR A 116 -11.47 -7.92 13.33
C THR A 116 -11.93 -6.51 13.77
N ARG A 117 -11.96 -5.55 12.83
CA ARG A 117 -12.23 -4.12 13.06
C ARG A 117 -13.72 -3.78 13.00
N PHE A 118 -14.46 -4.37 12.08
CA PHE A 118 -15.88 -4.01 11.81
C PHE A 118 -16.92 -4.94 12.44
N VAL A 119 -16.51 -6.07 13.02
CA VAL A 119 -17.44 -7.05 13.58
C VAL A 119 -17.01 -7.52 14.97
N ASP A 120 -15.92 -8.28 15.03
CA ASP A 120 -15.52 -9.02 16.22
C ASP A 120 -14.10 -9.61 16.03
N PRO A 121 -13.18 -9.41 16.98
CA PRO A 121 -11.86 -10.05 16.95
C PRO A 121 -11.89 -11.58 16.80
N ALA A 122 -12.91 -12.24 17.36
CA ALA A 122 -13.12 -13.67 17.27
C ALA A 122 -13.54 -14.12 15.86
N LEU A 123 -14.38 -13.33 15.16
CA LEU A 123 -14.67 -13.57 13.76
C LEU A 123 -13.42 -13.36 12.89
N GLY A 124 -12.61 -12.35 13.22
CA GLY A 124 -11.30 -12.14 12.59
C GLY A 124 -10.35 -13.33 12.75
N PHE A 125 -10.30 -13.96 13.94
CA PHE A 125 -9.56 -15.20 14.20
C PHE A 125 -10.08 -16.35 13.32
N ALA A 126 -11.39 -16.64 13.37
CA ALA A 126 -11.98 -17.76 12.62
C ALA A 126 -11.84 -17.58 11.11
N LEU A 127 -12.01 -16.35 10.59
CA LEU A 127 -11.82 -16.01 9.19
C LEU A 127 -10.37 -16.20 8.74
N GLY A 128 -9.40 -15.68 9.50
CA GLY A 128 -7.98 -15.78 9.13
C GLY A 128 -7.50 -17.22 9.05
N TRP A 129 -7.88 -18.06 10.01
CA TRP A 129 -7.56 -19.50 9.96
C TRP A 129 -8.33 -20.25 8.87
N ASN A 130 -9.61 -19.94 8.63
CA ASN A 130 -10.37 -20.48 7.50
C ASN A 130 -9.70 -20.14 6.14
N TYR A 131 -9.19 -18.91 6.01
CA TYR A 131 -8.46 -18.45 4.84
C TYR A 131 -7.11 -19.17 4.69
N LEU A 132 -6.38 -19.40 5.79
CA LEU A 132 -5.17 -20.24 5.79
C LEU A 132 -5.46 -21.68 5.34
N MET A 133 -6.51 -22.32 5.90
CA MET A 133 -6.91 -23.69 5.51
C MET A 133 -7.21 -23.80 4.01
N LYS A 134 -7.81 -22.76 3.40
CA LYS A 134 -7.99 -22.68 1.95
C LYS A 134 -6.65 -22.82 1.20
N TYR A 135 -5.62 -22.07 1.60
CA TYR A 135 -4.29 -22.10 0.95
C TYR A 135 -3.47 -23.35 1.22
N LEU A 136 -3.59 -23.94 2.41
CA LEU A 136 -2.97 -25.24 2.71
C LEU A 136 -3.51 -26.37 1.81
N ILE A 137 -4.70 -26.23 1.22
CA ILE A 137 -5.30 -27.22 0.31
C ILE A 137 -5.24 -26.80 -1.17
N VAL A 138 -5.35 -25.50 -1.51
CA VAL A 138 -5.28 -25.08 -2.93
C VAL A 138 -3.87 -25.19 -3.50
N THR A 139 -2.83 -25.01 -2.68
CA THR A 139 -1.42 -25.21 -3.10
C THR A 139 -1.18 -26.65 -3.58
N PRO A 140 -1.42 -27.72 -2.78
CA PRO A 140 -1.29 -29.10 -3.27
C PRO A 140 -2.27 -29.45 -4.40
N ASN A 141 -3.40 -28.75 -4.54
CA ASN A 141 -4.31 -28.94 -5.67
C ASN A 141 -3.71 -28.47 -7.00
N ASN A 142 -3.08 -27.30 -7.01
CA ASN A 142 -2.42 -26.76 -8.21
C ASN A 142 -1.19 -27.62 -8.58
N ILE A 143 -0.45 -28.14 -7.60
CA ILE A 143 0.63 -29.13 -7.83
C ILE A 143 0.08 -30.47 -8.36
N ASN A 144 -1.04 -30.94 -7.82
CA ASN A 144 -1.70 -32.17 -8.30
C ASN A 144 -2.15 -32.02 -9.77
N ALA A 145 -2.71 -30.86 -10.12
CA ALA A 145 -3.06 -30.52 -11.49
C ALA A 145 -1.83 -30.44 -12.41
N ALA A 146 -0.73 -29.84 -11.97
CA ALA A 146 0.54 -29.84 -12.69
C ALA A 146 1.03 -31.27 -13.01
N GLY A 147 0.96 -32.18 -12.03
CA GLY A 147 1.27 -33.59 -12.22
C GLY A 147 0.37 -34.29 -13.25
N VAL A 148 -0.94 -33.98 -13.28
CA VAL A 148 -1.86 -34.49 -14.31
C VAL A 148 -1.48 -33.98 -15.71
N VAL A 149 -1.05 -32.72 -15.83
CA VAL A 149 -0.62 -32.12 -17.10
C VAL A 149 0.71 -32.72 -17.57
N ILE A 150 1.69 -32.93 -16.68
CA ILE A 150 3.00 -33.54 -17.05
C ILE A 150 2.84 -34.96 -17.60
N ARG A 151 1.87 -35.74 -17.11
CA ARG A 151 1.53 -37.07 -17.67
C ARG A 151 1.06 -37.05 -19.13
N TYR A 152 0.80 -35.88 -19.73
CA TYR A 152 0.58 -35.77 -21.17
C TYR A 152 1.84 -36.14 -21.98
N TRP A 153 3.04 -35.78 -21.51
CA TRP A 153 4.30 -36.14 -22.19
C TRP A 153 4.92 -37.44 -21.66
N ASP A 154 4.74 -37.77 -20.37
CA ASP A 154 5.18 -39.07 -19.81
C ASP A 154 4.16 -40.19 -20.07
N VAL A 155 3.88 -40.43 -21.36
CA VAL A 155 2.87 -41.39 -21.84
C VAL A 155 3.17 -42.84 -21.42
N HIS A 156 4.44 -43.16 -21.16
CA HIS A 156 4.90 -44.49 -20.75
C HIS A 156 5.07 -44.64 -19.22
N GLY A 157 4.87 -43.58 -18.44
CA GLY A 157 5.08 -43.59 -16.99
C GLY A 157 6.52 -43.92 -16.61
N LYS A 158 7.51 -43.46 -17.39
CA LYS A 158 8.94 -43.69 -17.14
C LYS A 158 9.40 -43.06 -15.83
N VAL A 159 8.74 -41.96 -15.41
CA VAL A 159 9.05 -41.26 -14.17
C VAL A 159 7.85 -41.36 -13.23
N HIS A 160 8.06 -41.93 -12.05
CA HIS A 160 7.00 -42.05 -11.06
C HIS A 160 6.48 -40.66 -10.64
N ILE A 161 5.16 -40.48 -10.58
CA ILE A 161 4.52 -39.15 -10.40
C ILE A 161 4.99 -38.39 -9.16
N ALA A 162 5.39 -39.10 -8.10
CA ALA A 162 5.96 -38.50 -6.89
C ALA A 162 7.25 -37.72 -7.14
N VAL A 163 8.08 -38.12 -8.12
CA VAL A 163 9.31 -37.39 -8.49
C VAL A 163 8.97 -36.01 -9.02
N TRP A 164 8.01 -35.92 -9.94
CA TRP A 164 7.50 -34.64 -10.42
C TRP A 164 6.95 -33.80 -9.28
N MET A 165 6.15 -34.38 -8.38
CA MET A 165 5.60 -33.67 -7.22
C MET A 165 6.70 -33.08 -6.32
N VAL A 166 7.77 -33.85 -6.01
CA VAL A 166 8.92 -33.35 -5.24
C VAL A 166 9.60 -32.18 -5.95
N ILE A 167 9.86 -32.30 -7.26
CA ILE A 167 10.49 -31.23 -8.07
C ILE A 167 9.65 -29.95 -8.04
N LEU A 168 8.32 -30.06 -8.22
CA LEU A 168 7.44 -28.90 -8.24
C LEU A 168 7.31 -28.25 -6.85
N ILE A 169 7.24 -29.04 -5.77
CA ILE A 169 7.25 -28.54 -4.38
C ILE A 169 8.55 -27.80 -4.09
N ALA A 170 9.69 -28.39 -4.42
CA ALA A 170 11.00 -27.78 -4.22
C ALA A 170 11.12 -26.45 -4.98
N LEU A 171 10.68 -26.42 -6.25
CA LEU A 171 10.72 -25.22 -7.08
C LEU A 171 9.94 -24.05 -6.47
N ILE A 172 8.67 -24.26 -6.08
CA ILE A 172 7.86 -23.19 -5.49
C ILE A 172 8.36 -22.77 -4.10
N PHE A 173 8.92 -23.70 -3.33
CA PHE A 173 9.53 -23.40 -2.03
C PHE A 173 10.76 -22.50 -2.18
N PHE A 174 11.69 -22.84 -3.08
CA PHE A 174 12.87 -22.03 -3.34
C PHE A 174 12.51 -20.64 -3.88
N VAL A 175 11.56 -20.53 -4.82
CA VAL A 175 11.09 -19.23 -5.32
C VAL A 175 10.53 -18.36 -4.19
N ASN A 176 9.75 -18.93 -3.27
CA ASN A 176 9.21 -18.20 -2.11
C ASN A 176 10.28 -17.80 -1.07
N LEU A 177 11.41 -18.50 -1.03
CA LEU A 177 12.52 -18.21 -0.12
C LEU A 177 13.35 -16.98 -0.55
N LEU A 178 13.34 -16.64 -1.84
CA LEU A 178 14.11 -15.54 -2.46
C LEU A 178 13.56 -14.12 -2.18
N GLY A 179 12.50 -13.99 -1.38
CA GLY A 179 11.96 -12.71 -0.93
C GLY A 179 10.97 -12.03 -1.89
N ILE A 180 10.27 -11.02 -1.37
CA ILE A 180 9.12 -10.38 -2.03
C ILE A 180 9.45 -9.73 -3.39
N ARG A 181 10.65 -9.18 -3.57
CA ARG A 181 11.06 -8.52 -4.81
C ARG A 181 11.16 -9.51 -5.98
N VAL A 182 11.77 -10.67 -5.74
CA VAL A 182 11.93 -11.73 -6.74
C VAL A 182 10.58 -12.38 -7.06
N PHE A 183 9.79 -12.71 -6.02
CA PHE A 183 8.42 -13.18 -6.20
C PHE A 183 7.58 -12.20 -7.05
N GLY A 184 7.65 -10.90 -6.76
CA GLY A 184 6.85 -9.88 -7.43
C GLY A 184 7.18 -9.70 -8.92
N GLU A 185 8.45 -9.78 -9.32
CA GLU A 185 8.82 -9.74 -10.75
C GLU A 185 8.49 -11.08 -11.44
N LEU A 186 8.72 -12.23 -10.80
CA LEU A 186 8.35 -13.54 -11.36
C LEU A 186 6.84 -13.65 -11.60
N GLU A 187 6.00 -13.33 -10.61
CA GLU A 187 4.55 -13.44 -10.74
C GLU A 187 3.97 -12.37 -11.68
N PHE A 188 4.64 -11.22 -11.86
CA PHE A 188 4.30 -10.26 -12.93
C PHE A 188 4.46 -10.89 -14.32
N TRP A 189 5.59 -11.54 -14.60
CA TRP A 189 5.81 -12.22 -15.89
C TRP A 189 4.89 -13.42 -16.07
N LEU A 190 4.78 -14.29 -15.06
CA LEU A 190 3.91 -15.46 -15.11
C LEU A 190 2.43 -15.08 -15.28
N SER A 191 1.93 -14.07 -14.56
CA SER A 191 0.57 -13.54 -14.75
C SER A 191 0.36 -12.88 -16.12
N SER A 192 1.39 -12.26 -16.70
CA SER A 192 1.32 -11.72 -18.07
C SER A 192 1.16 -12.85 -19.10
N ILE A 193 1.93 -13.94 -18.95
CA ILE A 193 1.81 -15.15 -19.77
C ILE A 193 0.43 -15.79 -19.60
N LYS A 194 -0.10 -15.92 -18.37
CA LYS A 194 -1.46 -16.43 -18.11
C LYS A 194 -2.54 -15.66 -18.87
N VAL A 195 -2.49 -14.32 -18.85
CA VAL A 195 -3.49 -13.47 -19.51
C VAL A 195 -3.44 -13.63 -21.02
N LEU A 196 -2.24 -13.63 -21.62
CA LEU A 196 -2.07 -13.81 -23.06
C LEU A 196 -2.41 -15.22 -23.53
N ALA A 197 -2.09 -16.23 -22.72
CA ALA A 197 -2.56 -17.59 -22.91
C ALA A 197 -4.08 -17.69 -22.96
N LEU A 198 -4.80 -17.08 -22.01
CA LEU A 198 -6.27 -17.07 -22.01
C LEU A 198 -6.85 -16.39 -23.26
N ILE A 199 -6.28 -15.25 -23.67
CA ILE A 199 -6.67 -14.58 -24.92
C ILE A 199 -6.41 -15.51 -26.12
N GLY A 200 -5.23 -16.14 -26.18
CA GLY A 200 -4.87 -17.08 -27.23
C GLY A 200 -5.80 -18.29 -27.31
N LEU A 201 -6.18 -18.90 -26.18
CA LEU A 201 -7.10 -20.03 -26.12
C LEU A 201 -8.53 -19.65 -26.57
N ILE A 202 -8.98 -18.45 -26.20
CA ILE A 202 -10.28 -17.91 -26.64
C ILE A 202 -10.27 -17.63 -28.14
N LEU A 203 -9.25 -16.95 -28.66
CA LEU A 203 -9.11 -16.68 -30.10
C LEU A 203 -8.97 -17.97 -30.91
N MET A 204 -8.14 -18.92 -30.46
CA MET A 204 -8.00 -20.25 -31.04
C MET A 204 -9.34 -20.98 -31.12
N GLY A 205 -10.14 -20.94 -30.04
CA GLY A 205 -11.48 -21.54 -30.04
C GLY A 205 -12.42 -20.86 -31.04
N ILE A 206 -12.44 -19.53 -31.11
CA ILE A 206 -13.24 -18.80 -32.11
C ILE A 206 -12.80 -19.13 -33.54
N ILE A 207 -11.49 -19.26 -33.80
CA ILE A 207 -10.95 -19.65 -35.11
C ILE A 207 -11.37 -21.08 -35.48
N ILE A 208 -11.28 -22.02 -34.52
CA ILE A 208 -11.74 -23.41 -34.70
C ILE A 208 -13.24 -23.45 -35.02
N ASP A 209 -14.06 -22.70 -34.27
CA ASP A 209 -15.51 -22.61 -34.44
C ASP A 209 -15.91 -22.09 -35.83
N LEU A 210 -15.26 -21.02 -36.27
CA LEU A 210 -15.51 -20.36 -37.56
C LEU A 210 -15.00 -21.16 -38.79
N GLY A 211 -14.40 -22.34 -38.59
CA GLY A 211 -13.93 -23.21 -39.67
C GLY A 211 -12.44 -23.09 -40.00
N GLY A 212 -11.67 -22.30 -39.25
CA GLY A 212 -10.21 -22.17 -39.35
C GLY A 212 -9.44 -23.40 -38.81
N ASN A 213 -10.02 -24.58 -38.93
CA ASN A 213 -9.46 -25.86 -38.52
C ASN A 213 -9.05 -26.70 -39.77
N PRO A 214 -8.22 -27.75 -39.63
CA PRO A 214 -7.71 -28.52 -40.77
C PRO A 214 -8.76 -29.20 -41.66
N ARG A 215 -10.03 -29.29 -41.22
CA ARG A 215 -11.13 -29.84 -42.02
C ARG A 215 -11.91 -28.77 -42.81
N GLY A 216 -11.66 -27.48 -42.57
CA GLY A 216 -12.46 -26.37 -43.11
C GLY A 216 -13.89 -26.32 -42.59
N ASP A 217 -14.20 -27.08 -41.53
CA ASP A 217 -15.56 -27.35 -41.06
C ASP A 217 -16.00 -26.33 -40.01
N ARG A 218 -16.99 -25.49 -40.33
CA ARG A 218 -17.53 -24.50 -39.38
C ARG A 218 -18.47 -25.19 -38.37
N ILE A 219 -18.09 -25.19 -37.10
CA ILE A 219 -18.86 -25.81 -36.01
C ILE A 219 -20.09 -24.97 -35.68
N GLY A 220 -19.88 -23.71 -35.26
CA GLY A 220 -20.96 -22.84 -34.78
C GLY A 220 -21.70 -23.45 -33.58
N PHE A 221 -23.01 -23.22 -33.51
CA PHE A 221 -23.86 -23.75 -32.44
C PHE A 221 -24.15 -25.26 -32.55
N ARG A 222 -23.43 -26.03 -33.37
CA ARG A 222 -23.64 -27.47 -33.56
C ARG A 222 -23.62 -28.27 -32.25
N TYR A 223 -22.76 -27.95 -31.30
CA TYR A 223 -22.72 -28.65 -30.00
C TYR A 223 -23.77 -28.16 -28.98
N TRP A 224 -24.55 -27.13 -29.33
CA TRP A 224 -25.70 -26.64 -28.57
C TRP A 224 -27.02 -27.22 -29.08
N ASP A 225 -27.00 -27.81 -30.27
CA ASP A 225 -28.17 -28.38 -30.94
C ASP A 225 -28.43 -29.83 -30.45
N PRO A 226 -29.64 -30.13 -29.91
CA PRO A 226 -29.99 -31.49 -29.47
C PRO A 226 -29.92 -32.55 -30.59
N ASP A 227 -30.11 -32.17 -31.86
CA ASP A 227 -30.05 -33.11 -32.99
C ASP A 227 -28.60 -33.58 -33.25
N ASN A 228 -27.62 -32.78 -32.83
CA ASN A 228 -26.19 -33.03 -33.01
C ASN A 228 -25.52 -33.58 -31.74
N VAL A 229 -25.95 -33.15 -30.54
CA VAL A 229 -25.39 -33.59 -29.26
C VAL A 229 -26.52 -33.93 -28.28
N ALA A 230 -26.59 -35.20 -27.89
CA ALA A 230 -27.58 -35.67 -26.94
C ALA A 230 -27.51 -34.91 -25.61
N ASN A 231 -28.66 -34.36 -25.17
CA ASN A 231 -28.78 -33.48 -24.00
C ASN A 231 -28.07 -32.12 -24.16
N ALA A 232 -27.99 -31.59 -25.39
CA ALA A 232 -27.75 -30.18 -25.64
C ALA A 232 -29.09 -29.40 -25.71
N PRO A 233 -29.09 -28.07 -25.47
CA PRO A 233 -27.99 -27.27 -24.93
C PRO A 233 -27.83 -27.41 -23.40
N MET A 234 -28.78 -28.06 -22.72
CA MET A 234 -28.81 -28.26 -21.27
C MET A 234 -28.56 -29.72 -20.89
N GLY A 235 -27.39 -29.99 -20.30
CA GLY A 235 -26.94 -31.31 -19.90
C GLY A 235 -27.76 -31.92 -18.75
N ILE A 236 -27.82 -33.25 -18.74
CA ILE A 236 -28.57 -34.05 -17.76
C ILE A 236 -27.58 -34.72 -16.80
N TYR A 237 -27.74 -34.51 -15.48
CA TYR A 237 -26.87 -35.09 -14.46
C TYR A 237 -27.63 -35.95 -13.43
N LYS A 238 -27.10 -37.16 -13.17
CA LYS A 238 -27.52 -38.16 -12.17
C LYS A 238 -28.94 -38.74 -12.28
N THR A 239 -29.89 -38.05 -12.88
CA THR A 239 -31.28 -38.48 -13.10
C THR A 239 -31.79 -37.90 -14.42
N THR A 240 -32.94 -38.32 -14.93
CA THR A 240 -33.47 -37.91 -16.24
C THR A 240 -34.45 -36.72 -16.14
N GLY A 241 -34.83 -36.17 -17.29
CA GLY A 241 -35.80 -35.07 -17.42
C GLY A 241 -35.39 -33.77 -16.74
N SER A 242 -36.36 -32.91 -16.45
CA SER A 242 -36.13 -31.56 -15.90
C SER A 242 -35.37 -31.56 -14.57
N LYS A 243 -35.52 -32.61 -13.75
CA LYS A 243 -34.74 -32.79 -12.53
C LYS A 243 -33.25 -32.99 -12.86
N GLY A 244 -32.93 -33.82 -13.84
CA GLY A 244 -31.56 -34.02 -14.33
C GLY A 244 -30.91 -32.75 -14.87
N ILE A 245 -31.69 -31.94 -15.59
CA ILE A 245 -31.26 -30.62 -16.08
C ILE A 245 -30.92 -29.68 -14.91
N PHE A 246 -31.81 -29.58 -13.92
CA PHE A 246 -31.60 -28.74 -12.74
C PHE A 246 -30.35 -29.17 -11.95
N LEU A 247 -30.15 -30.48 -11.74
CA LEU A 247 -28.96 -30.99 -11.03
C LEU A 247 -27.67 -30.79 -11.84
N GLY A 248 -27.74 -30.81 -13.18
CA GLY A 248 -26.63 -30.48 -14.06
C GLY A 248 -26.21 -29.02 -13.91
N PHE A 249 -27.17 -28.09 -14.03
CA PHE A 249 -26.97 -26.67 -13.78
C PHE A 249 -26.46 -26.37 -12.36
N TRP A 250 -27.03 -27.02 -11.34
CA TRP A 250 -26.59 -26.88 -9.95
C TRP A 250 -25.13 -27.32 -9.76
N ALA A 251 -24.74 -28.45 -10.35
CA ALA A 251 -23.36 -28.92 -10.30
C ALA A 251 -22.38 -27.98 -11.04
N VAL A 252 -22.82 -27.32 -12.12
CA VAL A 252 -22.02 -26.24 -12.75
C VAL A 252 -21.78 -25.10 -11.77
N MET A 253 -22.78 -24.64 -11.01
CA MET A 253 -22.58 -23.55 -10.04
C MET A 253 -21.53 -23.89 -8.97
N VAL A 254 -21.48 -25.15 -8.52
CA VAL A 254 -20.40 -25.63 -7.62
C VAL A 254 -19.03 -25.57 -8.30
N ASN A 255 -18.94 -26.02 -9.56
CA ASN A 255 -17.70 -25.96 -10.33
C ASN A 255 -17.26 -24.51 -10.64
N ALA A 256 -18.21 -23.60 -10.91
CA ALA A 256 -17.95 -22.19 -11.14
C ALA A 256 -17.49 -21.49 -9.85
N LEU A 257 -18.10 -21.80 -8.71
CA LEU A 257 -17.71 -21.27 -7.41
C LEU A 257 -16.23 -21.58 -7.12
N PHE A 258 -15.77 -22.81 -7.37
CA PHE A 258 -14.34 -23.15 -7.33
C PHE A 258 -13.49 -22.29 -8.28
N ALA A 259 -13.94 -22.10 -9.52
CA ALA A 259 -13.18 -21.38 -10.54
C ALA A 259 -12.94 -19.89 -10.20
N PHE A 260 -13.86 -19.26 -9.47
CA PHE A 260 -13.74 -17.88 -9.00
C PHE A 260 -13.03 -17.73 -7.64
N MET A 261 -12.62 -18.81 -6.97
CA MET A 261 -11.84 -18.70 -5.73
C MET A 261 -10.46 -18.08 -6.00
N GLY A 262 -10.01 -17.21 -5.09
CA GLY A 262 -8.78 -16.42 -5.26
C GLY A 262 -9.03 -15.03 -5.83
N THR A 263 -10.23 -14.71 -6.33
CA THR A 263 -10.59 -13.32 -6.70
C THR A 263 -10.48 -12.36 -5.51
N GLU A 264 -10.76 -12.83 -4.30
CA GLU A 264 -10.63 -12.11 -3.03
C GLU A 264 -9.18 -11.77 -2.64
N LEU A 265 -8.17 -12.27 -3.36
CA LEU A 265 -6.76 -11.89 -3.21
C LEU A 265 -6.54 -10.37 -3.29
N ILE A 266 -7.41 -9.66 -4.03
CA ILE A 266 -7.40 -8.20 -4.07
C ILE A 266 -7.40 -7.60 -2.66
N GLY A 267 -8.21 -8.15 -1.75
CA GLY A 267 -8.31 -7.72 -0.34
C GLY A 267 -7.01 -7.83 0.45
N VAL A 268 -6.18 -8.85 0.17
CA VAL A 268 -4.85 -8.99 0.79
C VAL A 268 -3.88 -7.99 0.16
N THR A 269 -3.89 -7.86 -1.17
CA THR A 269 -3.01 -6.90 -1.86
C THR A 269 -3.31 -5.44 -1.52
N VAL A 270 -4.49 -5.12 -0.97
CA VAL A 270 -4.83 -3.78 -0.45
C VAL A 270 -3.84 -3.34 0.63
N GLY A 271 -3.50 -4.22 1.58
CA GLY A 271 -2.57 -3.90 2.66
C GLY A 271 -1.12 -3.67 2.20
N GLU A 272 -0.81 -4.05 0.96
CA GLU A 272 0.49 -3.85 0.31
C GLU A 272 0.41 -2.83 -0.85
N ALA A 273 -0.76 -2.21 -1.11
CA ALA A 273 -1.00 -1.36 -2.27
C ALA A 273 -0.62 0.11 -2.06
N GLN A 274 0.26 0.62 -2.93
CA GLN A 274 0.50 2.06 -3.07
C GLN A 274 -0.80 2.78 -3.49
N ASN A 275 -1.22 3.81 -2.75
CA ASN A 275 -2.51 4.51 -2.88
C ASN A 275 -3.69 3.52 -3.06
N PRO A 276 -4.20 2.93 -1.97
CA PRO A 276 -5.31 1.97 -2.03
C PRO A 276 -6.57 2.55 -2.65
N ARG A 277 -6.94 3.79 -2.30
CA ARG A 277 -8.19 4.44 -2.74
C ARG A 277 -8.31 4.58 -4.25
N LYS A 278 -7.22 4.91 -4.95
CA LYS A 278 -7.20 5.03 -6.42
C LYS A 278 -7.03 3.68 -7.12
N ASN A 279 -6.46 2.67 -6.46
CA ASN A 279 -6.08 1.41 -7.10
C ASN A 279 -7.03 0.23 -6.81
N ILE A 280 -7.72 0.20 -5.66
CA ILE A 280 -8.79 -0.76 -5.37
C ILE A 280 -9.93 -0.68 -6.41
N PRO A 281 -10.51 0.48 -6.74
CA PRO A 281 -11.63 0.56 -7.67
C PRO A 281 -11.23 0.14 -9.09
N LYS A 282 -9.98 0.41 -9.48
CA LYS A 282 -9.40 -0.08 -10.74
C LYS A 282 -9.24 -1.60 -10.73
N ALA A 283 -8.80 -2.20 -9.64
CA ALA A 283 -8.69 -3.66 -9.50
C ALA A 283 -10.06 -4.35 -9.58
N ILE A 284 -11.10 -3.76 -8.98
CA ILE A 284 -12.48 -4.26 -9.06
C ILE A 284 -13.04 -4.11 -10.48
N LYS A 285 -12.84 -2.96 -11.14
CA LYS A 285 -13.24 -2.78 -12.55
C LYS A 285 -12.52 -3.76 -13.48
N ARG A 286 -11.26 -4.10 -13.21
CA ARG A 286 -10.52 -5.16 -13.93
C ARG A 286 -11.06 -6.56 -13.61
N THR A 287 -11.51 -6.81 -12.38
CA THR A 287 -12.16 -8.06 -12.00
C THR A 287 -13.46 -8.29 -12.76
N PHE A 288 -14.28 -7.26 -12.95
CA PHE A 288 -15.46 -7.32 -13.82
C PHE A 288 -15.10 -7.77 -15.24
N TRP A 289 -14.12 -7.11 -15.88
CA TRP A 289 -13.67 -7.50 -17.23
C TRP A 289 -13.04 -8.89 -17.27
N ARG A 290 -12.31 -9.31 -16.22
CA ARG A 290 -11.80 -10.69 -16.08
C ARG A 290 -12.93 -11.71 -16.08
N ILE A 291 -13.99 -11.48 -15.28
CA ILE A 291 -15.15 -12.37 -15.20
C ILE A 291 -15.84 -12.45 -16.56
N LEU A 292 -16.09 -11.31 -17.22
CA LEU A 292 -16.78 -11.28 -18.50
C LEU A 292 -15.98 -11.93 -19.64
N VAL A 293 -14.70 -11.55 -19.80
CA VAL A 293 -13.89 -12.01 -20.94
C VAL A 293 -13.36 -13.42 -20.72
N PHE A 294 -12.68 -13.69 -19.60
CA PHE A 294 -11.96 -14.95 -19.42
C PHE A 294 -12.85 -16.08 -18.89
N TYR A 295 -13.76 -15.77 -17.97
CA TYR A 295 -14.66 -16.79 -17.42
C TYR A 295 -15.87 -17.00 -18.32
N VAL A 296 -16.73 -16.00 -18.50
CA VAL A 296 -17.96 -16.13 -19.29
C VAL A 296 -17.63 -16.35 -20.78
N GLY A 297 -16.79 -15.50 -21.38
CA GLY A 297 -16.33 -15.67 -22.77
C GLY A 297 -15.54 -16.96 -22.99
N GLY A 298 -14.67 -17.34 -22.04
CA GLY A 298 -13.93 -18.60 -22.10
C GLY A 298 -14.83 -19.83 -22.09
N VAL A 299 -15.82 -19.90 -21.19
CA VAL A 299 -16.73 -21.05 -21.16
C VAL A 299 -17.74 -21.06 -22.31
N PHE A 300 -18.14 -19.89 -22.82
CA PHE A 300 -18.94 -19.79 -24.05
C PHE A 300 -18.23 -20.44 -25.22
N VAL A 301 -16.95 -20.08 -25.45
CA VAL A 301 -16.12 -20.66 -26.51
C VAL A 301 -15.90 -22.17 -26.29
N ILE A 302 -15.65 -22.62 -25.05
CA ILE A 302 -15.58 -24.06 -24.73
C ILE A 302 -16.87 -24.80 -25.14
N GLY A 303 -18.03 -24.20 -24.86
CA GLY A 303 -19.33 -24.77 -25.22
C GLY A 303 -19.61 -24.82 -26.73
N LEU A 304 -18.96 -23.96 -27.54
CA LEU A 304 -19.03 -24.02 -29.00
C LEU A 304 -18.13 -25.12 -29.59
N ILE A 305 -16.91 -25.29 -29.05
CA ILE A 305 -15.86 -26.13 -29.69
C ILE A 305 -15.70 -27.53 -29.12
N VAL A 306 -16.39 -27.90 -28.02
CA VAL A 306 -16.34 -29.26 -27.45
C VAL A 306 -17.75 -29.80 -27.22
N PRO A 307 -18.09 -31.01 -27.70
CA PRO A 307 -19.37 -31.63 -27.40
C PRO A 307 -19.39 -32.09 -25.93
N SER A 308 -20.47 -31.78 -25.21
CA SER A 308 -20.62 -32.14 -23.79
C SER A 308 -20.58 -33.65 -23.54
N THR A 309 -20.86 -34.47 -24.55
CA THR A 309 -20.85 -35.94 -24.51
C THR A 309 -19.46 -36.56 -24.70
N ASP A 310 -18.41 -35.78 -24.97
CA ASP A 310 -17.05 -36.29 -25.14
C ASP A 310 -16.53 -36.96 -23.85
N GLN A 311 -15.87 -38.12 -23.99
CA GLN A 311 -15.34 -38.89 -22.86
C GLN A 311 -13.95 -38.39 -22.41
N SER A 312 -13.22 -37.67 -23.25
CA SER A 312 -11.94 -37.03 -22.95
C SER A 312 -12.08 -35.95 -21.87
N LEU A 313 -13.26 -35.34 -21.75
CA LEU A 313 -13.65 -34.48 -20.62
C LEU A 313 -13.60 -35.20 -19.26
N PHE A 314 -13.56 -36.54 -19.25
CA PHE A 314 -13.58 -37.40 -18.06
C PHE A 314 -12.28 -38.21 -17.84
N VAL A 315 -11.35 -38.19 -18.81
CA VAL A 315 -10.15 -39.06 -18.88
C VAL A 315 -9.19 -38.91 -17.70
N ALA A 316 -9.30 -37.82 -16.92
CA ALA A 316 -8.56 -37.66 -15.67
C ALA A 316 -8.81 -38.79 -14.65
N THR A 317 -9.87 -39.61 -14.80
CA THR A 317 -10.29 -40.62 -13.81
C THR A 317 -9.98 -42.08 -14.15
N SER A 318 -9.76 -42.46 -15.43
CA SER A 318 -9.81 -43.90 -15.82
C SER A 318 -8.79 -44.40 -16.87
N ALA A 319 -7.96 -43.56 -17.50
CA ALA A 319 -7.07 -44.02 -18.58
C ALA A 319 -5.65 -44.39 -18.11
N LYS A 320 -5.10 -45.46 -18.69
CA LYS A 320 -3.66 -45.80 -18.66
C LYS A 320 -2.83 -44.99 -19.68
N THR A 321 -3.42 -43.96 -20.29
CA THR A 321 -2.83 -43.14 -21.36
C THR A 321 -3.00 -41.65 -21.04
N GLY A 322 -2.08 -40.82 -21.55
CA GLY A 322 -1.88 -39.42 -21.14
C GLY A 322 -3.13 -38.52 -21.22
N ALA A 323 -3.23 -37.56 -20.29
CA ALA A 323 -4.46 -36.84 -20.01
C ALA A 323 -4.79 -35.70 -21.01
N ALA A 324 -6.07 -35.58 -21.38
CA ALA A 324 -6.63 -34.32 -21.87
C ALA A 324 -7.11 -33.48 -20.67
N ALA A 325 -6.19 -32.73 -20.05
CA ALA A 325 -6.45 -32.03 -18.79
C ALA A 325 -7.40 -30.82 -18.91
N SER A 326 -7.69 -30.33 -20.12
CA SER A 326 -8.51 -29.13 -20.35
C SER A 326 -9.38 -29.26 -21.60
N PRO A 327 -10.60 -28.68 -21.63
CA PRO A 327 -11.44 -28.66 -22.83
C PRO A 327 -10.76 -28.07 -24.07
N PHE A 328 -9.85 -27.11 -23.91
CA PHE A 328 -9.09 -26.56 -25.04
C PHE A 328 -8.14 -27.59 -25.67
N VAL A 329 -7.57 -28.51 -24.87
CA VAL A 329 -6.78 -29.65 -25.36
C VAL A 329 -7.70 -30.65 -26.09
N VAL A 330 -8.89 -30.91 -25.55
CA VAL A 330 -9.90 -31.77 -26.20
C VAL A 330 -10.29 -31.19 -27.57
N ALA A 331 -10.58 -29.89 -27.64
CA ALA A 331 -10.91 -29.19 -28.89
C ALA A 331 -9.80 -29.36 -29.94
N ALA A 332 -8.54 -29.08 -29.58
CA ALA A 332 -7.39 -29.22 -30.48
C ALA A 332 -7.20 -30.66 -30.99
N ASN A 333 -7.46 -31.66 -30.15
CA ASN A 333 -7.43 -33.08 -30.53
C ASN A 333 -8.58 -33.46 -31.47
N LEU A 334 -9.80 -32.96 -31.23
CA LEU A 334 -10.99 -33.22 -32.06
C LEU A 334 -10.82 -32.72 -33.50
N VAL A 335 -10.11 -31.61 -33.69
CA VAL A 335 -9.74 -31.07 -35.02
C VAL A 335 -8.37 -31.55 -35.54
N HIS A 336 -7.72 -32.49 -34.83
CA HIS A 336 -6.47 -33.16 -35.22
C HIS A 336 -5.26 -32.24 -35.47
N ILE A 337 -5.17 -31.09 -34.80
CA ILE A 337 -4.00 -30.22 -34.90
C ILE A 337 -2.87 -30.79 -34.02
N ARG A 338 -1.86 -31.42 -34.63
CA ARG A 338 -0.83 -32.22 -33.92
C ARG A 338 -0.04 -31.45 -32.84
N VAL A 339 0.39 -30.23 -33.12
CA VAL A 339 1.31 -29.48 -32.25
C VAL A 339 0.57 -28.74 -31.11
N LEU A 340 -0.65 -28.31 -31.38
CA LEU A 340 -1.41 -27.41 -30.52
C LEU A 340 -1.70 -27.98 -29.10
N PRO A 341 -2.06 -29.26 -28.92
CA PRO A 341 -2.15 -29.90 -27.61
C PRO A 341 -0.88 -29.81 -26.75
N HIS A 342 0.32 -29.87 -27.36
CA HIS A 342 1.58 -29.72 -26.62
C HIS A 342 1.77 -28.28 -26.14
N ILE A 343 1.49 -27.29 -27.00
CA ILE A 343 1.55 -25.86 -26.64
C ILE A 343 0.57 -25.55 -25.52
N ILE A 344 -0.69 -25.99 -25.66
CA ILE A 344 -1.73 -25.78 -24.65
C ILE A 344 -1.31 -26.41 -23.32
N ASN A 345 -0.88 -27.68 -23.29
CA ASN A 345 -0.45 -28.31 -22.04
C ASN A 345 0.78 -27.61 -21.41
N ALA A 346 1.74 -27.12 -22.21
CA ALA A 346 2.90 -26.37 -21.68
C ALA A 346 2.46 -25.04 -21.04
N VAL A 347 1.55 -24.33 -21.70
CA VAL A 347 0.91 -23.12 -21.17
C VAL A 347 0.12 -23.40 -19.89
N ILE A 348 -0.65 -24.49 -19.83
CA ILE A 348 -1.38 -24.90 -18.63
C ILE A 348 -0.40 -25.23 -17.49
N LEU A 349 0.73 -25.89 -17.78
CA LEU A 349 1.73 -26.19 -16.76
C LEU A 349 2.30 -24.91 -16.11
N ILE A 350 2.68 -23.92 -16.92
CA ILE A 350 3.11 -22.59 -16.42
C ILE A 350 2.00 -21.95 -15.58
N PHE A 351 0.76 -22.02 -16.06
CA PHE A 351 -0.41 -21.43 -15.42
C PHE A 351 -0.66 -22.00 -14.01
N VAL A 352 -0.68 -23.33 -13.86
CA VAL A 352 -0.93 -23.99 -12.57
C VAL A 352 0.27 -23.86 -11.62
N MET A 353 1.49 -23.81 -12.14
CA MET A 353 2.69 -23.61 -11.31
C MET A 353 2.78 -22.20 -10.73
N SER A 354 2.42 -21.18 -11.51
CA SER A 354 2.30 -19.81 -11.01
C SER A 354 1.15 -19.66 -10.00
N ALA A 355 0.03 -20.36 -10.19
CA ALA A 355 -1.03 -20.42 -9.18
C ALA A 355 -0.53 -21.05 -7.86
N ALA A 356 0.13 -22.21 -7.91
CA ALA A 356 0.72 -22.85 -6.72
C ALA A 356 1.77 -21.96 -6.02
N ASN A 357 2.61 -21.25 -6.78
CA ASN A 357 3.60 -20.33 -6.27
C ASN A 357 2.96 -19.16 -5.49
N SER A 358 1.90 -18.56 -6.05
CA SER A 358 1.12 -17.51 -5.40
C SER A 358 0.35 -18.02 -4.17
N ASP A 359 -0.25 -19.21 -4.24
CA ASP A 359 -0.97 -19.79 -3.10
C ASP A 359 -0.06 -20.01 -1.88
N LEU A 360 1.17 -20.51 -2.10
CA LEU A 360 2.16 -20.71 -1.05
C LEU A 360 2.66 -19.37 -0.46
N TYR A 361 2.83 -18.36 -1.30
CA TYR A 361 3.17 -16.99 -0.89
C TYR A 361 2.09 -16.38 0.03
N ILE A 362 0.82 -16.56 -0.31
CA ILE A 362 -0.33 -16.04 0.45
C ILE A 362 -0.56 -16.84 1.72
N GLY A 363 -0.45 -18.17 1.68
CA GLY A 363 -0.61 -19.03 2.85
C GLY A 363 0.42 -18.72 3.94
N SER A 364 1.70 -18.63 3.58
CA SER A 364 2.79 -18.29 4.51
C SER A 364 2.61 -16.90 5.14
N ARG A 365 2.15 -15.91 4.38
CA ARG A 365 1.85 -14.55 4.89
C ARG A 365 0.59 -14.47 5.72
N THR A 366 -0.44 -15.26 5.41
CA THR A 366 -1.66 -15.37 6.23
C THR A 366 -1.30 -15.94 7.61
N LEU A 367 -0.45 -16.97 7.66
CA LEU A 367 0.02 -17.55 8.93
C LEU A 367 0.94 -16.60 9.70
N TYR A 368 1.84 -15.88 9.02
CA TYR A 368 2.63 -14.79 9.64
C TYR A 368 1.72 -13.70 10.23
N ALA A 369 0.72 -13.21 9.49
CA ALA A 369 -0.20 -12.16 9.95
C ALA A 369 -1.03 -12.62 11.16
N LEU A 370 -1.53 -13.86 11.15
CA LEU A 370 -2.16 -14.47 12.32
C LEU A 370 -1.21 -14.51 13.51
N ALA A 371 0.07 -14.85 13.32
CA ALA A 371 1.05 -14.86 14.40
C ALA A 371 1.34 -13.44 14.91
N ALA A 372 1.52 -12.47 14.00
CA ALA A 372 1.72 -11.04 14.28
C ALA A 372 0.64 -10.52 15.24
N GLU A 373 -0.62 -10.77 14.92
CA GLU A 373 -1.82 -10.41 15.70
C GLU A 373 -2.04 -11.26 16.99
N GLY A 374 -1.12 -12.17 17.33
CA GLY A 374 -1.24 -13.05 18.51
C GLY A 374 -2.25 -14.20 18.36
N LYS A 375 -2.75 -14.43 17.15
CA LYS A 375 -3.75 -15.44 16.78
C LYS A 375 -3.15 -16.79 16.33
N ALA A 376 -1.83 -16.88 16.23
CA ALA A 376 -1.06 -18.10 15.97
C ALA A 376 0.27 -18.10 16.76
N PRO A 377 0.94 -19.27 16.93
CA PRO A 377 2.18 -19.38 17.69
C PRO A 377 3.29 -18.42 17.22
N ARG A 378 4.02 -17.82 18.19
CA ARG A 378 5.04 -16.79 17.94
C ARG A 378 6.15 -17.21 16.97
N ILE A 379 6.47 -18.51 16.88
CA ILE A 379 7.45 -19.06 15.93
C ILE A 379 7.19 -18.64 14.47
N PHE A 380 5.93 -18.43 14.08
CA PHE A 380 5.56 -18.02 12.73
C PHE A 380 5.77 -16.53 12.44
N LYS A 381 6.16 -15.71 13.44
CA LYS A 381 6.62 -14.33 13.24
C LYS A 381 8.04 -14.24 12.69
N ILE A 382 8.86 -15.28 12.82
CA ILE A 382 10.28 -15.22 12.45
C ILE A 382 10.39 -15.11 10.91
N VAL A 383 11.09 -14.10 10.42
CA VAL A 383 11.45 -13.93 8.99
C VAL A 383 12.95 -14.09 8.79
N ASN A 384 13.38 -14.20 7.54
CA ASN A 384 14.79 -14.14 7.14
C ASN A 384 15.18 -12.72 6.68
N ARG A 385 16.48 -12.50 6.43
CA ARG A 385 17.06 -11.24 5.89
C ARG A 385 16.48 -10.71 4.57
N HIS A 386 15.56 -11.44 3.92
CA HIS A 386 14.86 -11.03 2.71
C HIS A 386 13.37 -10.72 2.96
N GLY A 387 12.94 -10.71 4.23
CA GLY A 387 11.55 -10.49 4.65
C GLY A 387 10.61 -11.67 4.37
N THR A 388 11.12 -12.90 4.25
CA THR A 388 10.29 -14.11 4.09
C THR A 388 10.07 -14.82 5.43
N PRO A 389 8.81 -15.11 5.85
CA PRO A 389 8.49 -15.81 7.10
C PRO A 389 8.78 -17.30 6.96
N TRP A 390 10.04 -17.69 7.15
CA TRP A 390 10.52 -19.02 6.77
C TRP A 390 9.87 -20.19 7.55
N PRO A 391 9.50 -20.09 8.86
CA PRO A 391 8.81 -21.18 9.54
C PRO A 391 7.36 -21.33 9.06
N ALA A 392 6.70 -20.20 8.74
CA ALA A 392 5.36 -20.20 8.18
C ALA A 392 5.36 -20.78 6.76
N LEU A 393 6.38 -20.45 5.95
CA LEU A 393 6.63 -21.05 4.64
C LEU A 393 6.87 -22.55 4.74
N LEU A 394 7.73 -23.00 5.65
CA LEU A 394 8.03 -24.42 5.85
C LEU A 394 6.78 -25.20 6.28
N PHE A 395 5.98 -24.66 7.20
CA PHE A 395 4.70 -25.25 7.62
C PHE A 395 3.71 -25.36 6.45
N CYS A 396 3.52 -24.30 5.66
CA CYS A 396 2.64 -24.35 4.49
C CYS A 396 3.17 -25.32 3.41
N THR A 397 4.49 -25.42 3.26
CA THR A 397 5.13 -26.36 2.33
C THR A 397 4.94 -27.82 2.77
N ALA A 398 4.94 -28.11 4.08
CA ALA A 398 4.69 -29.45 4.59
C ALA A 398 3.30 -29.98 4.16
N PHE A 399 2.28 -29.12 4.12
CA PHE A 399 0.94 -29.47 3.60
C PHE A 399 0.91 -29.78 2.10
N CYS A 400 1.91 -29.34 1.32
CA CYS A 400 2.01 -29.74 -0.09
C CYS A 400 2.22 -31.27 -0.26
N SER A 401 2.70 -31.96 0.79
CA SER A 401 2.79 -33.43 0.85
C SER A 401 1.44 -34.13 0.67
N LEU A 402 0.31 -33.44 0.91
CA LEU A 402 -1.02 -33.99 0.60
C LEU A 402 -1.17 -34.36 -0.88
N THR A 403 -0.40 -33.74 -1.78
CA THR A 403 -0.42 -34.08 -3.22
C THR A 403 0.01 -35.53 -3.50
N PHE A 404 0.81 -36.16 -2.59
CA PHE A 404 1.19 -37.57 -2.69
C PHE A 404 0.02 -38.56 -2.53
N LEU A 405 -1.18 -38.12 -2.14
CA LEU A 405 -2.39 -38.96 -2.22
C LEU A 405 -2.63 -39.52 -3.64
N ASN A 406 -2.12 -38.85 -4.69
CA ASN A 406 -2.14 -39.28 -6.09
C ASN A 406 -1.27 -40.54 -6.36
N VAL A 407 -0.38 -40.91 -5.43
CA VAL A 407 0.38 -42.17 -5.53
C VAL A 407 -0.52 -43.39 -5.32
N GLN A 408 -1.54 -43.30 -4.45
CA GLN A 408 -2.47 -44.41 -4.19
C GLN A 408 -3.87 -44.21 -4.78
N LYS A 409 -4.29 -42.98 -5.09
CA LYS A 409 -5.59 -42.63 -5.68
C LYS A 409 -5.40 -41.95 -7.02
N SER A 410 -6.38 -41.97 -7.91
CA SER A 410 -6.25 -41.27 -9.20
C SER A 410 -6.16 -39.75 -9.02
N GLY A 411 -5.39 -39.08 -9.89
CA GLY A 411 -5.19 -37.63 -9.82
C GLY A 411 -6.49 -36.82 -9.87
N ALA A 412 -7.51 -37.28 -10.61
CA ALA A 412 -8.84 -36.67 -10.60
C ALA A 412 -9.61 -36.85 -9.29
N GLN A 413 -9.46 -38.01 -8.63
CA GLN A 413 -10.11 -38.24 -7.35
C GLN A 413 -9.53 -37.31 -6.27
N VAL A 414 -8.20 -37.18 -6.24
CA VAL A 414 -7.49 -36.25 -5.36
C VAL A 414 -7.82 -34.79 -5.69
N PHE A 415 -7.86 -34.43 -6.98
CA PHE A 415 -8.32 -33.10 -7.43
C PHE A 415 -9.75 -32.82 -6.94
N THR A 416 -10.66 -33.78 -7.06
CA THR A 416 -12.05 -33.64 -6.58
C THR A 416 -12.10 -33.41 -5.07
N TYR A 417 -11.30 -34.14 -4.28
CA TYR A 417 -11.22 -33.95 -2.83
C TYR A 417 -10.74 -32.53 -2.47
N PHE A 418 -9.68 -32.03 -3.12
CA PHE A 418 -9.17 -30.69 -2.85
C PHE A 418 -10.10 -29.59 -3.36
N VAL A 419 -10.66 -29.72 -4.57
CA VAL A 419 -11.72 -28.82 -5.08
C VAL A 419 -12.87 -28.74 -4.08
N ASN A 420 -13.31 -29.87 -3.53
CA ASN A 420 -14.40 -29.91 -2.56
C ASN A 420 -14.08 -29.11 -1.29
N LEU A 421 -12.86 -29.22 -0.77
CA LEU A 421 -12.39 -28.51 0.43
C LEU A 421 -12.18 -27.01 0.17
N VAL A 422 -11.44 -26.66 -0.89
CA VAL A 422 -11.13 -25.27 -1.25
C VAL A 422 -12.39 -24.47 -1.55
N THR A 423 -13.35 -25.07 -2.24
CA THR A 423 -14.64 -24.42 -2.51
C THR A 423 -15.40 -24.13 -1.22
N PHE A 424 -15.35 -25.02 -0.22
CA PHE A 424 -16.01 -24.78 1.07
C PHE A 424 -15.33 -23.63 1.83
N PHE A 425 -14.02 -23.70 2.07
CA PHE A 425 -13.29 -22.66 2.82
C PHE A 425 -13.34 -21.30 2.10
N GLY A 426 -13.28 -21.30 0.78
CA GLY A 426 -13.42 -20.10 -0.05
C GLY A 426 -14.83 -19.49 0.02
N ALA A 427 -15.89 -20.30 -0.08
CA ALA A 427 -17.26 -19.83 0.06
C ALA A 427 -17.54 -19.25 1.46
N THR A 428 -17.03 -19.90 2.50
CA THR A 428 -17.07 -19.36 3.88
C THR A 428 -16.32 -18.03 4.01
N THR A 429 -15.17 -17.89 3.34
CA THR A 429 -14.44 -16.62 3.28
C THR A 429 -15.31 -15.52 2.66
N TRP A 430 -15.98 -15.80 1.53
CA TRP A 430 -16.88 -14.85 0.87
C TRP A 430 -18.08 -14.50 1.76
N MET A 431 -18.72 -15.47 2.42
CA MET A 431 -19.79 -15.20 3.37
C MET A 431 -19.33 -14.28 4.51
N CYS A 432 -18.12 -14.48 5.05
CA CYS A 432 -17.55 -13.59 6.06
C CYS A 432 -17.22 -12.17 5.52
N ILE A 433 -16.68 -12.04 4.31
CA ILE A 433 -16.44 -10.74 3.66
C ILE A 433 -17.75 -9.96 3.54
N VAL A 434 -18.79 -10.61 3.00
CA VAL A 434 -20.07 -9.95 2.73
C VAL A 434 -20.83 -9.64 4.03
N TYR A 435 -20.75 -10.51 5.04
CA TYR A 435 -21.27 -10.22 6.37
C TYR A 435 -20.56 -9.04 7.05
N THR A 436 -19.23 -8.93 6.89
CA THR A 436 -18.44 -7.78 7.36
C THR A 436 -18.90 -6.50 6.68
N HIS A 437 -19.19 -6.54 5.37
CA HIS A 437 -19.73 -5.39 4.63
C HIS A 437 -21.13 -4.98 5.08
N ILE A 438 -22.02 -5.94 5.38
CA ILE A 438 -23.35 -5.66 5.97
C ILE A 438 -23.20 -4.97 7.35
N ARG A 439 -22.19 -5.34 8.14
CA ARG A 439 -21.89 -4.71 9.43
C ARG A 439 -21.30 -3.30 9.27
N PHE A 440 -20.37 -3.12 8.34
CA PHE A 440 -19.80 -1.82 7.96
C PHE A 440 -20.89 -0.83 7.49
N MET A 441 -21.80 -1.27 6.64
CA MET A 441 -22.93 -0.47 6.16
C MET A 441 -23.84 -0.01 7.31
N LYS A 442 -24.10 -0.88 8.30
CA LYS A 442 -24.83 -0.53 9.53
C LYS A 442 -24.04 0.37 10.49
N ALA A 443 -22.71 0.41 10.39
CA ALA A 443 -21.88 1.32 11.17
C ALA A 443 -21.93 2.74 10.60
N LEU A 444 -21.81 2.89 9.28
CA LEU A 444 -21.99 4.17 8.58
C LEU A 444 -23.35 4.82 8.93
N GLU A 445 -24.44 4.05 8.79
CA GLU A 445 -25.79 4.49 9.14
C GLU A 445 -25.91 4.88 10.63
N ALA A 446 -25.32 4.09 11.54
CA ALA A 446 -25.37 4.36 12.98
C ALA A 446 -24.50 5.55 13.43
N GLN A 447 -23.52 5.96 12.63
CA GLN A 447 -22.60 7.08 12.89
C GLN A 447 -22.90 8.32 12.02
N GLY A 448 -23.92 8.27 11.17
CA GLY A 448 -24.36 9.41 10.34
C GLY A 448 -23.47 9.72 9.13
N ILE A 449 -22.57 8.81 8.74
CA ILE A 449 -21.64 9.01 7.62
C ILE A 449 -22.32 8.59 6.31
N SER A 450 -22.32 9.46 5.31
CA SER A 450 -22.90 9.15 4.00
C SER A 450 -22.02 8.20 3.21
N ARG A 451 -22.65 7.28 2.46
CA ARG A 451 -21.94 6.43 1.48
C ARG A 451 -21.35 7.21 0.31
N ASP A 452 -21.77 8.45 0.11
CA ASP A 452 -21.21 9.34 -0.92
C ASP A 452 -19.88 9.99 -0.49
N GLU A 453 -19.52 9.89 0.79
CA GLU A 453 -18.19 10.28 1.30
C GLU A 453 -17.13 9.17 1.13
N LEU A 454 -17.54 7.97 0.71
CA LEU A 454 -16.64 6.84 0.52
C LEU A 454 -15.83 6.99 -0.78
N PRO A 455 -14.51 6.73 -0.79
CA PRO A 455 -13.68 6.74 -2.00
C PRO A 455 -14.17 5.78 -3.11
N TYR A 456 -14.98 4.79 -2.75
CA TYR A 456 -15.63 3.89 -3.69
C TYR A 456 -17.00 3.43 -3.18
N LYS A 457 -18.06 3.92 -3.83
CA LYS A 457 -19.44 3.48 -3.60
C LYS A 457 -19.74 2.24 -4.43
N ALA A 458 -20.03 1.11 -3.79
CA ALA A 458 -20.32 -0.14 -4.48
C ALA A 458 -21.74 -0.16 -5.07
N PRO A 459 -21.91 -0.61 -6.32
CA PRO A 459 -23.22 -0.69 -6.97
C PRO A 459 -24.09 -1.77 -6.31
N PHE A 460 -25.41 -1.59 -6.37
CA PHE A 460 -26.44 -2.51 -5.86
C PHE A 460 -26.44 -2.79 -4.34
N GLN A 461 -25.55 -2.18 -3.56
CA GLN A 461 -25.50 -2.34 -2.10
C GLN A 461 -26.57 -1.49 -1.39
N PRO A 462 -27.19 -1.98 -0.29
CA PRO A 462 -26.85 -3.19 0.48
C PRO A 462 -27.44 -4.51 -0.04
N TRP A 463 -28.33 -4.47 -1.04
CA TRP A 463 -29.05 -5.66 -1.52
C TRP A 463 -28.12 -6.70 -2.16
N GLY A 464 -27.09 -6.25 -2.89
CA GLY A 464 -26.05 -7.11 -3.48
C GLY A 464 -25.32 -7.97 -2.45
N ALA A 465 -25.03 -7.42 -1.27
CA ALA A 465 -24.44 -8.16 -0.15
C ALA A 465 -25.39 -9.24 0.38
N TRP A 466 -26.64 -8.89 0.71
CA TRP A 466 -27.62 -9.89 1.19
C TRP A 466 -27.86 -11.01 0.17
N PHE A 467 -28.01 -10.66 -1.11
CA PHE A 467 -28.13 -11.64 -2.20
C PHE A 467 -26.91 -12.58 -2.23
N SER A 468 -25.69 -12.05 -2.20
CA SER A 468 -24.46 -12.84 -2.30
C SER A 468 -24.27 -13.74 -1.08
N LEU A 469 -24.60 -13.26 0.12
CA LEU A 469 -24.54 -14.05 1.35
C LEU A 469 -25.50 -15.25 1.28
N ILE A 470 -26.77 -15.02 0.92
CA ILE A 470 -27.80 -16.05 0.83
C ILE A 470 -27.46 -17.06 -0.28
N VAL A 471 -27.13 -16.59 -1.48
CA VAL A 471 -26.81 -17.48 -2.62
C VAL A 471 -25.55 -18.31 -2.35
N THR A 472 -24.48 -17.71 -1.80
CA THR A 472 -23.25 -18.45 -1.45
C THR A 472 -23.54 -19.49 -0.37
N PHE A 473 -24.37 -19.18 0.62
CA PHE A 473 -24.81 -20.14 1.64
C PHE A 473 -25.56 -21.32 1.02
N ILE A 474 -26.57 -21.08 0.18
CA ILE A 474 -27.37 -22.16 -0.45
C ILE A 474 -26.48 -23.02 -1.37
N ILE A 475 -25.59 -22.41 -2.17
CA ILE A 475 -24.64 -23.15 -3.01
C ILE A 475 -23.72 -24.04 -2.16
N THR A 476 -23.21 -23.52 -1.04
CA THR A 476 -22.34 -24.26 -0.12
C THR A 476 -23.09 -25.40 0.58
N PHE A 477 -24.33 -25.16 1.00
CA PHE A 477 -25.15 -26.14 1.71
C PHE A 477 -25.52 -27.33 0.82
N PHE A 478 -25.99 -27.10 -0.41
CA PHE A 478 -26.32 -28.18 -1.35
C PHE A 478 -25.15 -28.58 -2.27
N LYS A 479 -23.92 -28.17 -1.97
CA LYS A 479 -22.73 -28.48 -2.79
C LYS A 479 -22.50 -29.98 -3.00
N GLY A 480 -22.65 -30.78 -1.94
CA GLY A 480 -22.41 -32.22 -1.96
C GLY A 480 -23.64 -33.07 -2.25
N PHE A 481 -24.71 -32.50 -2.81
CA PHE A 481 -25.99 -33.21 -3.04
C PHE A 481 -25.82 -34.56 -3.78
N ASP A 482 -24.92 -34.63 -4.76
CA ASP A 482 -24.73 -35.77 -5.64
C ASP A 482 -23.95 -36.93 -4.98
N THR A 483 -23.37 -36.66 -3.81
CA THR A 483 -22.65 -37.64 -2.98
C THR A 483 -23.61 -38.49 -2.14
N LEU A 484 -24.82 -37.98 -1.88
CA LEU A 484 -25.90 -38.68 -1.19
C LEU A 484 -26.83 -39.45 -2.16
N MET A 485 -26.67 -39.24 -3.47
CA MET A 485 -27.42 -39.98 -4.49
C MET A 485 -26.78 -41.34 -4.76
N THR A 486 -27.60 -42.36 -4.99
CA THR A 486 -27.15 -43.74 -5.24
C THR A 486 -26.23 -43.85 -6.46
N PRO A 487 -25.07 -44.54 -6.36
CA PRO A 487 -24.44 -45.06 -5.14
C PRO A 487 -23.78 -43.95 -4.30
N VAL A 488 -24.01 -43.99 -2.99
CA VAL A 488 -23.51 -42.99 -2.02
C VAL A 488 -21.99 -42.95 -2.03
N ASN A 489 -21.41 -41.75 -2.17
CA ASN A 489 -19.98 -41.51 -2.25
C ASN A 489 -19.47 -40.86 -0.94
N ILE A 490 -19.25 -41.69 0.08
CA ILE A 490 -18.82 -41.25 1.42
C ILE A 490 -17.54 -40.37 1.38
N PRO A 491 -16.46 -40.69 0.63
CA PRO A 491 -15.29 -39.81 0.56
C PRO A 491 -15.58 -38.42 -0.01
N ASN A 492 -16.42 -38.31 -1.04
CA ASN A 492 -16.82 -37.01 -1.59
C ASN A 492 -17.80 -36.27 -0.68
N PHE A 493 -18.65 -36.98 0.08
CA PHE A 493 -19.51 -36.37 1.09
C PHE A 493 -18.67 -35.73 2.22
N ILE A 494 -17.73 -36.50 2.81
CA ILE A 494 -16.84 -36.01 3.86
C ILE A 494 -16.03 -34.82 3.35
N THR A 495 -15.33 -34.94 2.22
CA THR A 495 -14.53 -33.82 1.67
C THR A 495 -15.38 -32.62 1.27
N SER A 496 -16.67 -32.81 0.99
CA SER A 496 -17.57 -31.71 0.66
C SER A 496 -18.04 -30.89 1.86
N TYR A 497 -18.13 -31.52 3.04
CA TYR A 497 -18.76 -30.94 4.22
C TYR A 497 -17.85 -30.85 5.46
N ILE A 498 -16.68 -31.48 5.50
CA ILE A 498 -15.73 -31.43 6.63
C ILE A 498 -15.25 -30.00 6.95
N GLY A 499 -15.30 -29.09 5.97
CA GLY A 499 -15.08 -27.67 6.23
C GLY A 499 -16.08 -27.05 7.21
N ALA A 500 -17.30 -27.59 7.33
CA ALA A 500 -18.33 -27.10 8.25
C ALA A 500 -18.01 -27.38 9.73
N PRO A 501 -17.70 -28.61 10.19
CA PRO A 501 -17.24 -28.83 11.55
C PRO A 501 -15.86 -28.24 11.81
N VAL A 502 -14.97 -28.12 10.80
CA VAL A 502 -13.71 -27.38 10.96
C VAL A 502 -13.98 -25.91 11.25
N PHE A 503 -14.77 -25.22 10.42
CA PHE A 503 -15.14 -23.81 10.65
C PHE A 503 -15.96 -23.62 11.93
N GLY A 504 -16.88 -24.55 12.23
CA GLY A 504 -17.63 -24.58 13.48
C GLY A 504 -16.73 -24.74 14.69
N PHE A 505 -15.71 -25.60 14.63
CA PHE A 505 -14.68 -25.72 15.66
C PHE A 505 -13.83 -24.44 15.77
N MET A 506 -13.44 -23.82 14.64
CA MET A 506 -12.72 -22.54 14.65
C MET A 506 -13.55 -21.43 15.29
N TRP A 507 -14.86 -21.43 15.05
CA TRP A 507 -15.82 -20.49 15.62
C TRP A 507 -16.11 -20.77 17.10
N LEU A 508 -16.20 -22.03 17.52
CA LEU A 508 -16.28 -22.43 18.94
C LEU A 508 -14.98 -22.13 19.70
N ALA A 509 -13.81 -22.35 19.08
CA ALA A 509 -12.52 -21.89 19.61
C ALA A 509 -12.46 -20.35 19.68
N SER A 510 -13.10 -19.65 18.74
CA SER A 510 -13.27 -18.20 18.82
C SER A 510 -14.23 -17.79 19.96
N ILE A 511 -15.19 -18.64 20.36
CA ILE A 511 -16.01 -18.43 21.56
C ILE A 511 -15.20 -18.72 22.83
N ALA A 512 -14.33 -19.73 22.85
CA ALA A 512 -13.37 -19.90 23.94
C ALA A 512 -12.42 -18.70 24.07
N TYR A 513 -11.98 -18.14 22.93
CA TYR A 513 -11.25 -16.87 22.87
C TYR A 513 -12.08 -15.69 23.42
N LYS A 514 -13.37 -15.59 23.08
CA LYS A 514 -14.29 -14.59 23.69
C LYS A 514 -14.45 -14.75 25.19
N ILE A 515 -14.50 -15.97 25.70
CA ILE A 515 -14.63 -16.23 27.14
C ILE A 515 -13.32 -15.87 27.86
N TYR A 516 -12.16 -16.21 27.27
CA TYR A 516 -10.83 -15.95 27.85
C TYR A 516 -10.45 -14.45 27.79
N TYR A 517 -10.58 -13.81 26.61
CA TYR A 517 -10.24 -12.40 26.39
C TYR A 517 -11.41 -11.42 26.58
N LYS A 518 -12.59 -11.90 26.98
CA LYS A 518 -13.82 -11.12 27.23
C LYS A 518 -14.29 -10.25 26.04
N THR A 519 -13.91 -10.58 24.81
CA THR A 519 -14.23 -9.80 23.60
C THR A 519 -15.72 -9.89 23.24
N LYS A 520 -16.33 -8.74 22.92
CA LYS A 520 -17.73 -8.62 22.49
C LYS A 520 -17.81 -8.28 21.00
N VAL A 521 -18.97 -8.55 20.39
CA VAL A 521 -19.31 -8.00 19.06
C VAL A 521 -19.37 -6.49 19.18
N ILE A 522 -18.62 -5.77 18.34
CA ILE A 522 -18.49 -4.31 18.43
C ILE A 522 -19.85 -3.67 18.07
N PRO A 523 -20.48 -2.86 18.94
CA PRO A 523 -21.71 -2.14 18.62
C PRO A 523 -21.53 -1.26 17.38
N SER A 524 -22.53 -1.13 16.51
CA SER A 524 -22.36 -0.42 15.22
C SER A 524 -21.92 1.05 15.37
N ARG A 525 -22.25 1.69 16.49
CA ARG A 525 -21.82 3.06 16.84
C ARG A 525 -20.35 3.16 17.31
N GLU A 526 -19.78 2.05 17.76
CA GLU A 526 -18.41 1.94 18.29
C GLU A 526 -17.45 1.29 17.28
N VAL A 527 -17.94 0.90 16.09
CA VAL A 527 -17.11 0.40 15.01
C VAL A 527 -16.16 1.51 14.56
N ASP A 528 -14.86 1.27 14.72
CA ASP A 528 -13.82 2.21 14.32
C ASP A 528 -13.78 2.37 12.78
N LEU A 529 -14.24 3.52 12.30
CA LEU A 529 -14.19 3.94 10.90
C LEU A 529 -13.12 5.02 10.62
N ILE A 530 -12.36 5.46 11.63
CA ILE A 530 -11.54 6.68 11.60
C ILE A 530 -10.04 6.40 11.77
N THR A 531 -9.66 5.41 12.58
CA THR A 531 -8.24 5.12 12.87
C THR A 531 -7.47 4.72 11.61
N GLY A 532 -6.29 5.31 11.40
CA GLY A 532 -5.49 5.15 10.19
C GLY A 532 -6.07 5.81 8.92
N LYS A 533 -7.23 6.48 8.99
CA LYS A 533 -7.78 7.24 7.85
C LYS A 533 -6.80 8.33 7.42
N ARG A 534 -6.25 9.08 8.39
CA ARG A 534 -5.28 10.17 8.16
C ARG A 534 -4.00 9.70 7.46
N GLU A 535 -3.45 8.54 7.84
CA GLU A 535 -2.29 7.96 7.15
C GLU A 535 -2.59 7.67 5.67
N ILE A 536 -3.79 7.16 5.39
CA ILE A 536 -4.24 6.88 4.01
C ILE A 536 -4.55 8.18 3.24
N ASP A 537 -5.07 9.22 3.91
CA ASP A 537 -5.24 10.57 3.34
C ASP A 537 -3.88 11.16 2.96
N GLU A 538 -2.91 11.16 3.88
CA GLU A 538 -1.55 11.65 3.69
C GLU A 538 -0.80 10.89 2.57
N GLU A 539 -0.88 9.56 2.52
CA GLU A 539 -0.31 8.76 1.42
C GLU A 539 -1.00 9.03 0.07
N GLU A 540 -2.31 9.30 0.06
CA GLU A 540 -3.05 9.65 -1.15
C GLU A 540 -2.61 11.03 -1.69
N GLU A 541 -2.54 12.04 -0.82
CA GLU A 541 -2.07 13.39 -1.18
C GLU A 541 -0.65 13.39 -1.72
N GLN A 542 0.28 12.71 -1.05
CA GLN A 542 1.67 12.57 -1.51
C GLN A 542 1.73 11.92 -2.91
N TYR A 543 0.94 10.87 -3.14
CA TYR A 543 0.88 10.19 -4.44
C TYR A 543 0.23 11.06 -5.53
N LEU A 544 -0.79 11.84 -5.19
CA LEU A 544 -1.44 12.77 -6.13
C LEU A 544 -0.49 13.92 -6.50
N ALA A 545 0.26 14.47 -5.55
CA ALA A 545 1.31 15.44 -5.80
C ALA A 545 2.42 14.88 -6.72
N GLN A 546 2.90 13.65 -6.46
CA GLN A 546 3.85 12.97 -7.34
C GLN A 546 3.29 12.71 -8.75
N GLN A 547 2.01 12.34 -8.89
CA GLN A 547 1.38 12.19 -10.20
C GLN A 547 1.19 13.52 -10.94
N ALA A 548 0.89 14.61 -10.23
CA ALA A 548 0.81 15.94 -10.82
C ALA A 548 2.17 16.40 -11.36
N ALA A 549 3.24 16.16 -10.60
CA ALA A 549 4.62 16.46 -11.01
C ALA A 549 5.09 15.65 -12.23
N LEU A 550 4.58 14.43 -12.43
CA LEU A 550 4.93 13.58 -13.58
C LEU A 550 4.19 13.93 -14.90
N GLY A 551 3.21 14.84 -14.86
CA GLY A 551 2.45 15.28 -16.02
C GLY A 551 1.51 14.24 -16.65
N PRO A 552 0.62 14.66 -17.57
CA PRO A 552 -0.34 13.76 -18.21
C PRO A 552 0.34 12.87 -19.26
N ARG A 553 0.45 11.56 -18.98
CA ARG A 553 0.94 10.56 -19.95
C ARG A 553 0.15 10.60 -21.26
N THR A 554 0.84 10.90 -22.35
CA THR A 554 0.27 10.98 -23.70
C THR A 554 -0.26 9.62 -24.17
N TRP A 555 -1.22 9.65 -25.09
CA TRP A 555 -1.74 8.42 -25.70
C TRP A 555 -0.66 7.65 -26.45
N LYS A 556 0.31 8.35 -27.06
CA LYS A 556 1.49 7.77 -27.72
C LYS A 556 2.35 6.98 -26.73
N GLN A 557 2.66 7.52 -25.56
CA GLN A 557 3.41 6.78 -24.52
C GLN A 557 2.67 5.52 -24.06
N LYS A 558 1.35 5.61 -23.83
CA LYS A 558 0.52 4.44 -23.43
C LYS A 558 0.49 3.36 -24.52
N LEU A 559 0.42 3.76 -25.79
CA LEU A 559 0.49 2.85 -26.92
C LEU A 559 1.91 2.25 -27.06
N TRP A 560 2.96 3.03 -26.82
CA TRP A 560 4.35 2.55 -26.89
C TRP A 560 4.64 1.55 -25.77
N ASP A 561 4.26 1.83 -24.52
CA ASP A 561 4.37 0.89 -23.40
C ASP A 561 3.69 -0.45 -23.73
N ALA A 562 2.50 -0.40 -24.34
CA ALA A 562 1.74 -1.59 -24.73
C ALA A 562 2.40 -2.36 -25.88
N LEU A 563 2.83 -1.67 -26.95
CA LEU A 563 3.51 -2.27 -28.10
C LEU A 563 4.89 -2.84 -27.72
N TYR A 564 5.63 -2.16 -26.84
CA TYR A 564 6.92 -2.63 -26.32
C TYR A 564 6.76 -3.89 -25.47
N THR A 565 5.73 -3.93 -24.61
CA THR A 565 5.39 -5.14 -23.85
C THR A 565 4.98 -6.30 -24.77
N LEU A 566 4.19 -6.03 -25.81
CA LEU A 566 3.81 -7.01 -26.83
C LEU A 566 5.02 -7.49 -27.65
N ALA A 567 5.96 -6.61 -28.00
CA ALA A 567 7.16 -6.94 -28.76
C ALA A 567 8.12 -7.84 -27.97
N ILE A 568 8.33 -7.57 -26.68
CA ILE A 568 9.10 -8.46 -25.79
C ILE A 568 8.46 -9.85 -25.72
N LEU A 569 7.13 -9.91 -25.59
CA LEU A 569 6.40 -11.18 -25.57
C LEU A 569 6.40 -11.92 -26.91
N ALA A 570 6.30 -11.20 -28.03
CA ALA A 570 6.49 -11.76 -29.36
C ALA A 570 7.91 -12.32 -29.54
N SER A 571 8.93 -11.62 -29.01
CA SER A 571 10.32 -12.10 -29.01
C SER A 571 10.51 -13.35 -28.15
N PHE A 572 9.84 -13.45 -26.99
CA PHE A 572 9.85 -14.66 -26.16
C PHE A 572 9.10 -15.84 -26.80
N LEU A 573 7.97 -15.59 -27.48
CA LEU A 573 7.22 -16.62 -28.21
C LEU A 573 7.98 -17.07 -29.47
N ALA A 574 8.63 -16.15 -30.18
CA ALA A 574 9.53 -16.47 -31.28
C ALA A 574 10.75 -17.26 -30.78
N TYR A 575 11.37 -16.87 -29.68
CA TYR A 575 12.45 -17.63 -29.06
C TYR A 575 12.01 -19.06 -28.68
N ALA A 576 10.82 -19.22 -28.08
CA ALA A 576 10.25 -20.54 -27.79
C ALA A 576 9.92 -21.37 -29.05
N TYR A 577 9.62 -20.72 -30.18
CA TYR A 577 9.43 -21.35 -31.49
C TYR A 577 10.77 -21.74 -32.16
N ILE A 578 11.83 -20.97 -31.90
CA ILE A 578 13.20 -21.16 -32.40
C ILE A 578 13.97 -22.28 -31.66
N VAL A 579 13.47 -22.83 -30.55
CA VAL A 579 14.03 -24.04 -29.90
C VAL A 579 13.63 -25.33 -30.65
N SER A 580 13.47 -25.25 -31.98
CA SER A 580 13.49 -26.38 -32.91
C SER A 580 14.65 -26.19 -33.90
N PRO A 581 15.29 -27.28 -34.38
CA PRO A 581 16.71 -27.23 -34.71
C PRO A 581 17.01 -26.73 -36.13
N ASP A 582 17.06 -25.41 -36.34
CA ASP A 582 17.69 -24.80 -37.52
C ASP A 582 18.37 -23.46 -37.15
N LEU A 583 19.69 -23.39 -37.35
CA LEU A 583 20.55 -22.37 -36.74
C LEU A 583 20.69 -21.06 -37.56
N GLU A 584 20.49 -21.11 -38.88
CA GLU A 584 20.79 -19.97 -39.78
C GLU A 584 19.74 -18.85 -39.71
N LEU A 585 18.45 -19.19 -39.65
CA LEU A 585 17.35 -18.21 -39.54
C LEU A 585 17.39 -17.44 -38.21
N ALA A 586 17.86 -18.06 -37.14
CA ALA A 586 18.03 -17.41 -35.83
C ALA A 586 19.03 -16.25 -35.91
N HIS A 587 20.14 -16.41 -36.63
CA HIS A 587 21.16 -15.37 -36.79
C HIS A 587 20.62 -14.16 -37.57
N GLN A 588 19.83 -14.41 -38.62
CA GLN A 588 19.23 -13.37 -39.47
C GLN A 588 18.10 -12.61 -38.77
N ALA A 589 17.30 -13.30 -37.94
CA ALA A 589 16.30 -12.67 -37.08
C ALA A 589 16.96 -11.79 -36.00
N LEU A 590 18.01 -12.29 -35.34
CA LEU A 590 18.74 -11.54 -34.31
C LEU A 590 19.40 -10.28 -34.89
N SER A 591 20.07 -10.38 -36.04
CA SER A 591 20.67 -9.22 -36.71
C SER A 591 19.64 -8.18 -37.13
N THR A 592 18.45 -8.61 -37.55
CA THR A 592 17.36 -7.70 -37.93
C THR A 592 16.76 -7.01 -36.71
N SER A 593 16.57 -7.70 -35.59
CA SER A 593 16.12 -7.07 -34.33
C SER A 593 17.17 -6.13 -33.74
N ILE A 594 18.47 -6.44 -33.87
CA ILE A 594 19.56 -5.55 -33.45
C ILE A 594 19.62 -4.30 -34.36
N ALA A 595 19.41 -4.43 -35.67
CA ALA A 595 19.36 -3.30 -36.60
C ALA A 595 18.16 -2.36 -36.32
N TYR A 596 17.02 -2.89 -35.86
CA TYR A 596 15.87 -2.08 -35.43
C TYR A 596 16.02 -1.45 -34.03
N LEU A 597 17.04 -1.85 -33.26
CA LEU A 597 17.39 -1.28 -31.96
C LEU A 597 18.40 -0.12 -32.08
N ASN A 598 18.57 0.49 -33.27
CA ASN A 598 19.57 1.54 -33.46
C ASN A 598 19.29 2.78 -32.56
N ILE A 599 20.22 3.04 -31.64
CA ILE A 599 20.14 4.12 -30.65
C ILE A 599 20.75 5.39 -31.27
N ASP A 600 19.90 6.29 -31.76
CA ASP A 600 20.31 7.65 -32.16
C ASP A 600 19.76 8.77 -31.24
N SER A 601 19.11 8.40 -30.13
CA SER A 601 18.53 9.33 -29.14
C SER A 601 19.33 9.49 -27.84
N LEU A 602 20.56 8.96 -27.76
CA LEU A 602 21.44 9.05 -26.58
C LEU A 602 22.62 10.06 -26.74
N LYS A 603 22.52 11.04 -27.65
CA LYS A 603 23.50 12.12 -27.82
C LYS A 603 23.24 13.36 -26.95
N ILE A 604 22.89 13.18 -25.68
CA ILE A 604 22.73 14.31 -24.71
C ILE A 604 23.59 14.13 -23.44
N PHE A 605 24.15 12.95 -23.16
CA PHE A 605 24.99 12.70 -21.97
C PHE A 605 26.41 12.28 -22.31
N GLN A 606 27.21 13.18 -22.91
CA GLN A 606 28.67 13.00 -22.97
C GLN A 606 29.48 14.28 -23.26
N HIS A 607 29.40 15.29 -22.39
CA HIS A 607 30.42 16.31 -22.07
C HIS A 607 29.96 16.97 -20.75
N SER A 608 30.78 17.23 -19.73
CA SER A 608 32.22 17.08 -19.60
C SER A 608 32.60 16.86 -18.13
N SER A 609 33.69 16.13 -17.89
CA SER A 609 34.35 16.05 -16.59
C SER A 609 35.83 16.37 -16.75
N GLN A 610 36.20 17.62 -16.51
CA GLN A 610 37.59 18.04 -16.31
C GLN A 610 37.68 18.91 -15.05
N THR A 611 38.54 18.48 -14.13
CA THR A 611 38.79 19.14 -12.85
C THR A 611 39.94 20.14 -12.98
N SER A 612 39.79 21.28 -12.28
CA SER A 612 40.85 22.22 -11.86
C SER A 612 41.74 22.87 -12.94
N GLN A 613 41.72 24.20 -13.01
CA GLN A 613 42.75 25.04 -12.34
C GLN A 613 42.41 26.55 -12.41
N LEU A 614 42.66 27.23 -11.29
CA LEU A 614 43.06 28.64 -11.13
C LEU A 614 42.45 29.73 -12.06
N SER A 615 41.70 30.65 -11.46
CA SER A 615 42.26 32.01 -11.25
C SER A 615 41.64 32.70 -10.04
N LYS A 616 42.44 33.50 -9.32
CA LYS A 616 41.94 34.54 -8.41
C LYS A 616 41.75 35.81 -9.21
N THR A 617 40.53 36.33 -9.31
CA THR A 617 40.27 37.69 -9.78
C THR A 617 39.48 38.46 -8.73
N VAL A 618 40.07 39.55 -8.25
CA VAL A 618 39.42 40.57 -7.42
C VAL A 618 38.29 41.23 -8.23
N PRO A 619 37.17 41.67 -7.63
CA PRO A 619 35.97 42.02 -8.39
C PRO A 619 36.16 43.28 -9.26
N MET A 620 35.72 43.20 -10.53
CA MET A 620 35.28 44.40 -11.23
C MET A 620 33.90 44.81 -10.69
N ALA A 621 33.60 46.11 -10.72
CA ALA A 621 32.36 46.68 -10.20
C ALA A 621 31.13 45.98 -10.80
N SER A 622 30.38 45.26 -9.96
CA SER A 622 29.16 44.59 -10.37
C SER A 622 28.03 45.60 -10.53
N HIS A 623 27.41 45.62 -11.71
CA HIS A 623 26.09 46.25 -11.85
C HIS A 623 25.12 45.59 -10.86
N SER A 624 24.30 46.38 -10.17
CA SER A 624 23.20 45.89 -9.33
C SER A 624 22.10 45.33 -10.23
N VAL A 625 21.92 44.01 -10.22
CA VAL A 625 20.93 43.28 -11.00
C VAL A 625 19.89 42.74 -10.03
N SER A 626 18.70 43.32 -10.09
CA SER A 626 17.61 43.04 -9.16
C SER A 626 16.79 41.81 -9.55
N ARG A 627 16.48 40.99 -8.54
CA ARG A 627 15.54 39.87 -8.64
C ARG A 627 14.11 40.35 -8.87
N SER A 628 13.32 39.54 -9.59
CA SER A 628 11.91 39.76 -9.92
C SER A 628 11.00 38.81 -9.13
N VAL A 629 9.70 39.11 -9.03
CA VAL A 629 8.73 38.22 -8.37
C VAL A 629 8.34 37.09 -9.31
N THR A 630 8.70 35.85 -8.95
CA THR A 630 8.34 34.64 -9.70
C THR A 630 7.01 34.05 -9.25
N LYS A 631 6.60 34.30 -8.00
CA LYS A 631 5.35 33.76 -7.44
C LYS A 631 4.83 34.59 -6.26
N LYS A 632 3.51 34.86 -6.25
CA LYS A 632 2.77 35.54 -5.17
C LYS A 632 1.86 34.55 -4.46
N VAL A 633 1.86 34.54 -3.13
CA VAL A 633 1.07 33.62 -2.29
C VAL A 633 0.46 34.38 -1.12
N TYR A 634 -0.87 34.34 -0.98
CA TYR A 634 -1.57 34.88 0.19
C TYR A 634 -1.50 33.90 1.37
N ALA A 635 -1.07 34.38 2.54
CA ALA A 635 -1.00 33.62 3.78
C ALA A 635 -2.33 33.73 4.55
N ALA A 636 -3.23 32.78 4.28
CA ALA A 636 -4.50 32.65 4.98
C ALA A 636 -4.31 32.15 6.42
N GLU A 637 -5.22 32.54 7.31
CA GLU A 637 -5.26 32.06 8.69
C GLU A 637 -5.60 30.58 8.75
N THR A 638 -4.86 29.85 9.59
CA THR A 638 -4.87 28.41 9.75
C THR A 638 -4.73 28.10 11.25
N PRO A 639 -5.54 27.20 11.84
CA PRO A 639 -5.33 26.74 13.22
C PRO A 639 -4.06 25.90 13.33
N GLU A 640 -3.30 26.06 14.42
CA GLU A 640 -2.09 25.27 14.72
C GLU A 640 -1.92 25.08 16.24
N GLY A 641 -1.17 24.05 16.65
CA GLY A 641 -0.84 23.79 18.05
C GLY A 641 -2.07 23.64 18.95
N ALA A 642 -1.99 24.16 20.18
CA ALA A 642 -3.08 24.14 21.14
C ALA A 642 -4.02 25.35 20.93
N GLY A 643 -4.64 25.48 19.75
CA GLY A 643 -5.61 26.54 19.47
C GLY A 643 -5.02 27.90 19.06
N ALA A 644 -3.76 27.93 18.61
CA ALA A 644 -3.16 29.12 17.99
C ALA A 644 -3.75 29.36 16.59
N ILE A 645 -3.74 30.61 16.13
CA ILE A 645 -4.06 30.97 14.75
C ILE A 645 -2.79 31.53 14.10
N VAL A 646 -2.39 30.91 12.99
CA VAL A 646 -1.18 31.27 12.24
C VAL A 646 -1.52 31.55 10.78
N ARG A 647 -0.84 32.52 10.18
CA ARG A 647 -0.87 32.76 8.74
C ARG A 647 0.28 31.98 8.09
N ARG A 648 0.00 30.72 7.75
CA ARG A 648 0.98 29.82 7.14
C ARG A 648 1.21 30.17 5.68
N SER A 649 2.44 30.56 5.35
CA SER A 649 2.81 30.90 3.98
C SER A 649 3.62 29.79 3.31
N ILE A 650 4.81 29.49 3.82
CA ILE A 650 5.65 28.37 3.35
C ILE A 650 5.21 27.11 4.11
N GLY A 651 5.23 25.96 3.43
CA GLY A 651 4.67 24.70 3.93
C GLY A 651 3.17 24.53 3.64
N SER A 652 2.50 25.58 3.15
CA SER A 652 1.12 25.52 2.63
C SER A 652 1.04 24.74 1.31
N MET A 653 -0.17 24.33 0.89
CA MET A 653 -0.35 23.68 -0.42
C MET A 653 0.08 24.55 -1.61
N SER A 654 -0.01 25.88 -1.48
CA SER A 654 0.42 26.82 -2.51
C SER A 654 1.93 27.02 -2.56
N LEU A 655 2.67 26.76 -1.47
CA LEU A 655 4.13 26.94 -1.40
C LEU A 655 4.83 25.89 -0.49
N ARG A 656 4.71 24.61 -0.86
CA ARG A 656 5.25 23.49 -0.06
C ARG A 656 6.75 23.20 -0.25
N ASN A 657 7.31 23.56 -1.41
CA ASN A 657 8.70 23.25 -1.77
C ASN A 657 9.46 24.57 -2.07
N LEU A 658 10.28 25.04 -1.13
CA LEU A 658 11.10 26.24 -1.29
C LEU A 658 12.44 26.10 -0.55
N SER A 659 13.29 25.15 -0.97
CA SER A 659 14.59 24.84 -0.32
C SER A 659 15.43 26.11 -0.07
N PRO A 660 15.96 26.34 1.16
CA PRO A 660 15.97 25.44 2.32
C PRO A 660 14.75 25.57 3.26
N PHE A 661 13.76 26.40 2.93
CA PHE A 661 12.64 26.74 3.82
C PHE A 661 11.55 25.67 3.83
N LEU A 662 11.22 25.20 5.03
CA LEU A 662 10.23 24.15 5.29
C LEU A 662 8.85 24.73 5.64
N MET A 663 8.85 25.79 6.45
CA MET A 663 7.65 26.43 6.96
C MET A 663 7.91 27.91 7.27
N LEU A 664 6.90 28.75 7.09
CA LEU A 664 6.87 30.12 7.61
C LEU A 664 5.46 30.43 8.09
N ASP A 665 5.34 30.65 9.39
CA ASP A 665 4.11 31.06 10.05
C ASP A 665 4.26 32.46 10.63
N HIS A 666 3.28 33.31 10.36
CA HIS A 666 3.06 34.56 11.10
C HIS A 666 1.96 34.28 12.14
N PHE A 667 2.33 34.14 13.41
CA PHE A 667 1.42 33.75 14.49
C PHE A 667 0.83 34.96 15.21
N HIS A 668 -0.43 34.86 15.63
CA HIS A 668 -1.07 35.75 16.59
C HIS A 668 -1.75 34.89 17.65
N LEU A 669 -1.29 34.99 18.90
CA LEU A 669 -1.70 34.12 19.99
C LEU A 669 -2.74 34.81 20.88
N THR A 670 -3.82 34.10 21.21
CA THR A 670 -4.89 34.56 22.10
C THR A 670 -4.88 33.77 23.41
N PRO A 671 -5.48 34.29 24.51
CA PRO A 671 -5.49 33.58 25.80
C PRO A 671 -6.02 32.14 25.68
N GLY A 672 -5.24 31.18 26.17
CA GLY A 672 -5.52 29.74 26.03
C GLY A 672 -4.94 29.10 24.77
N SER A 673 -4.16 29.81 23.95
CA SER A 673 -3.37 29.25 22.86
C SER A 673 -1.88 29.14 23.18
N GLY A 674 -1.15 28.31 22.41
CA GLY A 674 0.31 28.17 22.51
C GLY A 674 0.85 26.89 21.86
N PHE A 675 2.15 26.67 21.99
CA PHE A 675 2.86 25.50 21.45
C PHE A 675 3.46 24.67 22.61
N PRO A 676 2.67 23.77 23.22
CA PRO A 676 3.13 22.91 24.32
C PRO A 676 4.19 21.90 23.83
N ASP A 677 4.74 21.12 24.75
CA ASP A 677 5.83 20.15 24.54
C ASP A 677 5.74 19.39 23.20
N HIS A 678 6.63 19.71 22.26
CA HIS A 678 6.70 19.07 20.96
C HIS A 678 8.17 18.81 20.54
N PRO A 679 8.43 17.71 19.79
CA PRO A 679 9.78 17.34 19.40
C PRO A 679 10.17 17.93 18.04
N HIS A 680 11.46 18.13 17.79
CA HIS A 680 12.04 18.45 16.47
C HIS A 680 13.30 17.62 16.18
N ARG A 681 13.59 17.39 14.90
CA ARG A 681 14.90 16.86 14.44
C ARG A 681 15.23 17.35 13.02
N GLY A 682 16.52 17.62 12.78
CA GLY A 682 17.08 17.79 11.44
C GLY A 682 16.78 19.13 10.76
N GLN A 683 16.26 20.09 11.51
CA GLN A 683 15.95 21.45 11.09
C GLN A 683 16.45 22.48 12.11
N ALA A 684 16.53 23.75 11.69
CA ALA A 684 16.59 24.89 12.60
C ALA A 684 15.22 25.58 12.64
N THR A 685 14.87 26.14 13.80
CA THR A 685 13.69 27.00 13.98
C THR A 685 14.13 28.38 14.44
N VAL A 686 13.51 29.41 13.85
CA VAL A 686 13.77 30.81 14.17
C VAL A 686 12.46 31.44 14.59
N THR A 687 12.35 31.80 15.87
CA THR A 687 11.18 32.46 16.46
C THR A 687 11.55 33.93 16.67
N TYR A 688 10.87 34.83 15.96
CA TYR A 688 11.10 36.28 16.02
C TYR A 688 9.85 36.99 16.55
N MET A 689 9.97 37.61 17.73
CA MET A 689 8.86 38.30 18.39
C MET A 689 8.67 39.70 17.83
N ILE A 690 7.43 40.04 17.47
CA ILE A 690 7.05 41.37 16.94
C ILE A 690 6.34 42.19 18.02
N GLU A 691 5.35 41.61 18.68
CA GLU A 691 4.55 42.21 19.75
C GLU A 691 4.31 41.18 20.88
N GLY A 692 4.08 41.67 22.10
CA GLY A 692 3.90 40.82 23.30
C GLY A 692 5.15 40.02 23.67
N SER A 693 4.98 39.04 24.55
CA SER A 693 6.06 38.20 25.09
C SER A 693 5.74 36.71 25.00
N SER A 694 6.77 35.85 24.93
CA SER A 694 6.63 34.39 25.01
C SER A 694 7.75 33.78 25.85
N GLN A 695 7.46 32.68 26.56
CA GLN A 695 8.46 31.86 27.27
C GLN A 695 8.79 30.61 26.46
N HIS A 696 10.03 30.17 26.56
CA HIS A 696 10.48 28.88 26.04
C HIS A 696 11.14 28.02 27.13
N GLU A 697 11.08 26.71 26.97
CA GLU A 697 11.79 25.72 27.78
C GLU A 697 12.09 24.48 26.94
N ASP A 698 13.30 23.89 27.06
CA ASP A 698 13.68 22.68 26.32
C ASP A 698 14.27 21.55 27.18
N SER A 699 14.31 20.37 26.58
CA SER A 699 14.81 19.10 27.15
C SER A 699 16.34 19.00 27.30
N VAL A 700 17.08 20.02 26.85
CA VAL A 700 18.54 20.17 27.04
C VAL A 700 18.84 21.14 28.19
N GLY A 701 17.85 21.93 28.64
CA GLY A 701 17.88 22.78 29.82
C GLY A 701 17.91 24.27 29.51
N HIS A 702 17.78 24.69 28.25
CA HIS A 702 17.59 26.10 27.92
C HIS A 702 16.16 26.54 28.26
N LYS A 703 16.02 27.80 28.66
CA LYS A 703 14.76 28.46 28.96
C LYS A 703 14.96 29.96 29.04
N GLY A 704 13.94 30.72 28.71
CA GLY A 704 14.01 32.18 28.66
C GLY A 704 12.66 32.82 28.37
N GLN A 705 12.69 34.13 28.13
CA GLN A 705 11.52 34.92 27.75
C GLN A 705 11.92 35.86 26.61
N LEU A 706 11.26 35.69 25.47
CA LEU A 706 11.39 36.56 24.30
C LEU A 706 10.37 37.70 24.40
N GLY A 707 10.83 38.93 24.34
CA GLY A 707 10.01 40.14 24.25
C GLY A 707 10.02 40.78 22.85
N PRO A 708 9.36 41.94 22.67
CA PRO A 708 9.21 42.58 21.37
C PRO A 708 10.54 42.97 20.70
N GLY A 709 10.86 42.26 19.62
CA GLY A 709 12.05 42.43 18.80
C GLY A 709 13.21 41.48 19.13
N ASP A 710 13.03 40.54 20.05
CA ASP A 710 14.01 39.49 20.39
C ASP A 710 13.90 38.28 19.44
N VAL A 711 14.99 37.50 19.32
CA VAL A 711 15.08 36.32 18.45
C VAL A 711 15.58 35.10 19.23
N GLN A 712 14.86 34.00 19.06
CA GLN A 712 15.33 32.64 19.33
C GLN A 712 15.79 31.99 18.03
N TRP A 713 17.01 31.49 18.00
CA TRP A 713 17.53 30.64 16.92
C TRP A 713 17.94 29.29 17.49
N MET A 714 17.08 28.29 17.32
CA MET A 714 17.29 26.92 17.78
C MET A 714 17.69 26.01 16.62
N ILE A 715 18.74 25.22 16.80
CA ILE A 715 19.12 24.13 15.89
C ILE A 715 18.73 22.83 16.59
N ALA A 716 17.73 22.12 16.06
CA ALA A 716 17.24 20.88 16.66
C ALA A 716 18.23 19.72 16.49
N GLY A 717 19.06 19.75 15.43
CA GLY A 717 20.08 18.75 15.18
C GLY A 717 19.53 17.32 15.30
N LYS A 718 20.21 16.46 16.06
CA LYS A 718 19.84 15.06 16.34
C LYS A 718 18.57 14.86 17.17
N GLY A 719 17.91 15.90 17.65
CA GLY A 719 16.66 15.76 18.41
C GLY A 719 16.59 16.69 19.61
N ILE A 720 15.46 17.36 19.77
CA ILE A 720 15.11 18.13 20.96
C ILE A 720 13.60 18.10 21.17
N VAL A 721 13.14 18.10 22.42
CA VAL A 721 11.76 18.44 22.80
C VAL A 721 11.77 19.81 23.45
N HIS A 722 10.86 20.69 23.04
CA HIS A 722 10.74 22.07 23.55
C HIS A 722 9.27 22.51 23.62
N ALA A 723 9.02 23.61 24.33
CA ALA A 723 7.72 24.29 24.39
C ALA A 723 7.92 25.79 24.21
N GLU A 724 6.97 26.45 23.54
CA GLU A 724 6.93 27.89 23.31
C GLU A 724 5.53 28.40 23.70
N MET A 725 5.43 29.05 24.85
CA MET A 725 4.16 29.43 25.48
C MET A 725 4.02 30.96 25.55
N PRO A 726 2.92 31.55 25.06
CA PRO A 726 2.71 32.99 25.14
C PRO A 726 2.53 33.48 26.57
N LEU A 727 3.03 34.69 26.85
CA LEU A 727 2.73 35.43 28.06
C LEU A 727 1.70 36.52 27.78
N PHE A 728 0.54 36.40 28.43
CA PHE A 728 -0.50 37.42 28.43
C PHE A 728 -0.32 38.31 29.66
N LEU A 729 0.48 39.36 29.51
CA LEU A 729 0.70 40.36 30.56
C LEU A 729 -0.41 41.43 30.51
N PRO A 730 -0.90 41.93 31.66
CA PRO A 730 -1.81 43.07 31.69
C PRO A 730 -1.20 44.27 30.97
N ASP A 731 -2.03 44.98 30.20
CA ASP A 731 -1.67 46.18 29.43
C ASP A 731 -0.61 45.99 28.31
N GLU A 732 -0.21 44.75 28.00
CA GLU A 732 0.59 44.42 26.80
C GLU A 732 -0.27 43.89 25.64
N PRO A 733 0.15 44.08 24.37
CA PRO A 733 -0.50 43.46 23.22
C PRO A 733 -0.33 41.94 23.24
N ASN A 734 -1.30 41.23 22.63
CA ASN A 734 -1.25 39.79 22.45
C ASN A 734 0.05 39.36 21.72
N PRO A 735 0.70 38.25 22.12
CA PRO A 735 1.93 37.80 21.49
C PRO A 735 1.76 37.51 19.99
N MET A 736 2.54 38.20 19.18
CA MET A 736 2.55 38.11 17.71
C MET A 736 3.99 38.07 17.21
N GLY A 737 4.25 37.24 16.22
CA GLY A 737 5.61 37.02 15.73
C GLY A 737 5.69 36.10 14.52
N MET A 738 6.91 35.78 14.13
CA MET A 738 7.22 34.92 12.99
C MET A 738 7.92 33.66 13.47
N GLN A 739 7.54 32.50 12.94
CA GLN A 739 8.27 31.26 13.10
C GLN A 739 8.68 30.70 11.73
N LEU A 740 9.99 30.62 11.50
CA LEU A 740 10.60 30.09 10.27
C LEU A 740 11.25 28.74 10.58
N TRP A 741 10.99 27.72 9.76
CA TRP A 741 11.70 26.44 9.81
C TRP A 741 12.62 26.31 8.60
N ILE A 742 13.89 26.00 8.86
CA ILE A 742 14.96 25.91 7.86
C ILE A 742 15.51 24.47 7.89
N ASP A 743 15.58 23.84 6.72
CA ASP A 743 16.18 22.53 6.56
C ASP A 743 17.70 22.60 6.83
N LEU A 744 18.23 21.71 7.67
CA LEU A 744 19.68 21.64 7.88
C LEU A 744 20.35 20.88 6.73
N PRO A 745 21.55 21.30 6.25
CA PRO A 745 22.41 20.47 5.42
C PRO A 745 22.58 19.08 6.03
N LYS A 746 22.63 18.05 5.18
CA LYS A 746 22.65 16.64 5.58
C LYS A 746 23.67 16.32 6.69
N GLU A 747 24.87 16.87 6.57
CA GLU A 747 25.98 16.76 7.52
C GLU A 747 25.70 17.35 8.90
N HIS A 748 24.73 18.26 9.02
CA HIS A 748 24.36 18.93 10.26
C HIS A 748 23.08 18.37 10.90
N LYS A 749 22.31 17.53 10.19
CA LYS A 749 21.06 16.95 10.71
C LYS A 749 21.20 16.09 11.97
N MET A 750 22.40 15.59 12.26
CA MET A 750 22.70 14.79 13.46
C MET A 750 23.67 15.49 14.45
N THR A 751 23.89 16.80 14.30
CA THR A 751 24.67 17.57 15.28
C THR A 751 23.95 17.67 16.64
N ALA A 752 24.65 17.99 17.72
CA ALA A 752 24.02 18.25 19.01
C ALA A 752 23.09 19.49 18.92
N PRO A 753 21.93 19.51 19.61
CA PRO A 753 21.08 20.70 19.60
C PRO A 753 21.81 21.92 20.17
N THR A 754 21.61 23.09 19.58
CA THR A 754 22.21 24.34 20.05
C THR A 754 21.19 25.46 20.03
N TYR A 755 21.28 26.36 21.01
CA TYR A 755 20.35 27.46 21.21
C TYR A 755 21.08 28.80 21.21
N GLN A 756 20.51 29.82 20.58
CA GLN A 756 20.94 31.22 20.67
C GLN A 756 19.72 32.09 20.95
N GLU A 757 19.73 32.80 22.09
CA GLU A 757 18.84 33.93 22.36
C GLU A 757 19.60 35.20 22.02
N LEU A 758 18.97 36.13 21.30
CA LEU A 758 19.48 37.48 21.09
C LEU A 758 18.38 38.47 21.43
N SER A 759 18.68 39.35 22.39
CA SER A 759 17.81 40.48 22.68
C SER A 759 17.81 41.48 21.53
N ARG A 760 16.75 42.28 21.44
CA ARG A 760 16.55 43.38 20.49
C ARG A 760 17.69 44.41 20.42
N ASN A 761 18.59 44.42 21.41
CA ASN A 761 19.75 45.31 21.50
C ASN A 761 21.03 44.66 20.95
N GLU A 762 21.08 43.33 20.90
CA GLU A 762 22.18 42.56 20.32
C GLU A 762 21.99 42.32 18.81
N ILE A 763 20.75 42.43 18.33
CA ILE A 763 20.40 42.40 16.91
C ILE A 763 20.69 43.78 16.29
N PRO A 764 21.68 43.89 15.38
CA PRO A 764 22.07 45.19 14.85
C PRO A 764 21.06 45.70 13.82
N THR A 765 21.03 47.02 13.65
CA THR A 765 20.12 47.72 12.74
C THR A 765 20.92 48.53 11.72
N ALA A 766 20.61 48.36 10.44
CA ALA A 766 21.14 49.13 9.34
C ALA A 766 20.18 50.28 8.96
N PHE A 767 20.76 51.40 8.52
CA PHE A 767 20.06 52.62 8.16
C PHE A 767 20.59 53.11 6.80
N PRO A 768 19.96 52.75 5.67
CA PRO A 768 20.50 53.00 4.32
C PRO A 768 20.80 54.48 4.04
N GLU A 769 19.98 55.38 4.60
CA GLU A 769 20.04 56.83 4.43
C GLU A 769 20.42 57.56 5.74
N GLY A 770 20.98 56.83 6.71
CA GLY A 770 21.27 57.36 8.06
C GLY A 770 20.11 57.26 9.06
N LEU A 771 20.37 57.57 10.33
CA LEU A 771 19.46 57.31 11.47
C LEU A 771 18.06 57.92 11.30
N ASP A 772 17.99 59.14 10.78
CA ASP A 772 16.74 59.86 10.53
C ASP A 772 16.08 59.48 9.18
N GLY A 773 16.72 58.60 8.41
CA GLY A 773 16.27 58.16 7.10
C GLY A 773 14.91 57.44 7.11
N PRO A 774 14.24 57.36 5.95
CA PRO A 774 12.92 56.78 5.82
C PRO A 774 12.91 55.25 5.92
N VAL A 775 14.06 54.57 5.84
CA VAL A 775 14.18 53.11 5.93
C VAL A 775 15.04 52.69 7.12
N GLN A 776 14.58 51.67 7.82
CA GLN A 776 15.30 50.97 8.88
C GLN A 776 15.28 49.47 8.59
N VAL A 777 16.41 48.79 8.79
CA VAL A 777 16.52 47.35 8.55
C VAL A 777 17.12 46.65 9.77
N LYS A 778 16.35 45.85 10.48
CA LYS A 778 16.89 44.95 11.51
C LYS A 778 17.54 43.75 10.83
N VAL A 779 18.82 43.51 11.11
CA VAL A 779 19.60 42.43 10.50
C VAL A 779 19.61 41.24 11.46
N ILE A 780 18.57 40.40 11.40
CA ILE A 780 18.44 39.20 12.24
C ILE A 780 19.54 38.19 11.87
N SER A 781 19.78 37.95 10.58
CA SER A 781 20.89 37.14 10.09
C SER A 781 21.39 37.66 8.73
N GLY A 782 22.69 37.50 8.44
CA GLY A 782 23.31 37.97 7.19
C GLY A 782 23.80 39.42 7.25
N LYS A 783 23.79 40.10 6.09
CA LYS A 783 24.37 41.45 5.92
C LYS A 783 23.43 42.42 5.19
N SER A 784 23.37 43.67 5.66
CA SER A 784 22.54 44.73 5.08
C SER A 784 23.22 46.09 5.26
N PHE A 785 23.41 46.85 4.18
CA PHE A 785 24.04 48.18 4.16
C PHE A 785 25.30 48.34 5.05
N GLY A 786 26.22 47.36 4.96
CA GLY A 786 27.48 47.35 5.72
C GLY A 786 27.38 46.84 7.16
N VAL A 787 26.19 46.52 7.64
CA VAL A 787 25.93 45.92 8.97
C VAL A 787 25.78 44.41 8.83
N GLU A 788 26.31 43.65 9.80
CA GLU A 788 26.32 42.19 9.83
C GLU A 788 25.82 41.65 11.17
N SER A 789 24.98 40.61 11.14
CA SER A 789 24.44 39.98 12.35
C SER A 789 25.47 39.09 13.08
N PRO A 790 25.46 39.02 14.41
CA PRO A 790 26.27 38.07 15.18
C PRO A 790 25.74 36.63 15.19
N VAL A 791 24.55 36.35 14.62
CA VAL A 791 23.94 35.00 14.60
C VAL A 791 24.84 33.98 13.92
N LYS A 792 25.07 32.84 14.60
CA LYS A 792 25.75 31.68 14.02
C LYS A 792 24.71 30.69 13.52
N HIS A 793 24.79 30.32 12.24
CA HIS A 793 23.87 29.39 11.60
C HIS A 793 24.62 28.21 10.96
N LEU A 794 23.94 27.08 10.76
CA LEU A 794 24.47 25.91 10.05
C LEU A 794 23.75 25.78 8.70
N GLY A 795 24.49 25.89 7.60
CA GLY A 795 23.95 26.23 6.27
C GLY A 795 23.69 27.75 6.12
N GLY A 796 23.53 28.25 4.90
CA GLY A 796 23.30 29.69 4.66
C GLY A 796 21.85 30.14 4.87
N CYS A 797 21.61 31.12 5.77
CA CYS A 797 20.33 31.82 5.89
C CYS A 797 20.49 33.29 6.34
N TRP A 798 19.99 34.22 5.54
CA TRP A 798 19.88 35.65 5.82
C TRP A 798 18.41 35.99 6.11
N TYR A 799 18.19 36.87 7.10
CA TYR A 799 16.86 37.29 7.54
C TYR A 799 16.97 38.77 7.94
N MET A 800 16.24 39.62 7.24
CA MET A 800 16.08 41.04 7.56
C MET A 800 14.62 41.39 7.80
N ASP A 801 14.36 42.33 8.70
CA ASP A 801 13.07 42.98 8.90
C ASP A 801 13.18 44.45 8.48
N PHE A 802 12.53 44.80 7.37
CA PHE A 802 12.52 46.13 6.78
C PHE A 802 11.31 46.92 7.26
N GLN A 803 11.54 48.16 7.72
CA GLN A 803 10.50 49.13 8.02
C GLN A 803 10.72 50.41 7.19
N PHE A 804 9.69 50.80 6.43
CA PHE A 804 9.64 52.01 5.62
C PHE A 804 8.66 53.00 6.24
N LYS A 805 9.19 54.12 6.76
CA LYS A 805 8.41 55.17 7.44
C LYS A 805 7.51 55.95 6.47
N ALA A 806 7.92 56.08 5.20
CA ALA A 806 7.19 56.80 4.15
C ALA A 806 6.88 55.91 2.93
N SER A 807 5.94 56.36 2.07
CA SER A 807 5.65 55.76 0.76
C SER A 807 6.61 56.25 -0.31
N ASP A 808 6.67 55.51 -1.43
CA ASP A 808 7.50 55.79 -2.62
C ASP A 808 9.01 55.81 -2.34
N VAL A 809 9.43 55.16 -1.25
CA VAL A 809 10.82 55.03 -0.83
C VAL A 809 11.39 53.73 -1.41
N THR A 810 12.49 53.82 -2.14
CA THR A 810 13.09 52.68 -2.87
C THR A 810 14.48 52.36 -2.35
N VAL A 811 14.74 51.09 -2.07
CA VAL A 811 16.06 50.58 -1.67
C VAL A 811 16.46 49.36 -2.50
N PHE A 812 17.75 49.21 -2.77
CA PHE A 812 18.34 47.98 -3.27
C PHE A 812 19.04 47.26 -2.13
N GLN A 813 18.68 46.01 -1.86
CA GLN A 813 19.32 45.16 -0.87
C GLN A 813 20.12 44.06 -1.57
N ASP A 814 21.42 44.00 -1.32
CA ASP A 814 22.30 42.93 -1.80
C ASP A 814 21.86 41.57 -1.26
N LEU A 815 21.90 40.54 -2.09
CA LEU A 815 21.62 39.15 -1.72
C LEU A 815 22.62 38.23 -2.43
N PRO A 816 23.07 37.11 -1.83
CA PRO A 816 23.96 36.18 -2.50
C PRO A 816 23.31 35.66 -3.80
N ALA A 817 24.05 35.65 -4.90
CA ALA A 817 23.56 35.14 -6.17
C ALA A 817 23.23 33.64 -6.07
N GLY A 818 22.20 33.19 -6.79
CA GLY A 818 21.75 31.79 -6.75
C GLY A 818 21.00 31.36 -5.48
N TRP A 819 20.98 32.16 -4.40
CA TRP A 819 20.24 31.79 -3.19
C TRP A 819 18.71 31.88 -3.39
N THR A 820 17.94 30.99 -2.78
CA THR A 820 16.47 31.07 -2.75
C THR A 820 16.06 32.25 -1.87
N ALA A 821 15.23 33.17 -2.36
CA ALA A 821 14.81 34.33 -1.57
C ALA A 821 13.31 34.61 -1.68
N PHE A 822 12.73 35.18 -0.62
CA PHE A 822 11.35 35.63 -0.60
C PHE A 822 11.16 36.84 0.32
N LEU A 823 10.12 37.63 0.03
CA LEU A 823 9.59 38.70 0.90
C LEU A 823 8.28 38.23 1.52
N TYR A 824 8.02 38.55 2.79
CA TYR A 824 6.68 38.46 3.40
C TYR A 824 6.26 39.81 3.97
N ILE A 825 5.11 40.31 3.53
CA ILE A 825 4.62 41.66 3.89
C ILE A 825 3.81 41.56 5.18
N LEU A 826 4.35 42.10 6.27
CA LEU A 826 3.72 42.13 7.59
C LEU A 826 2.63 43.20 7.66
N LYS A 827 2.91 44.39 7.13
CA LYS A 827 2.05 45.57 7.21
C LYS A 827 2.24 46.47 5.98
N GLY A 828 1.16 47.09 5.51
CA GLY A 828 1.19 47.99 4.37
C GLY A 828 1.33 47.26 3.03
N SER A 829 2.00 47.89 2.08
CA SER A 829 2.16 47.41 0.71
C SER A 829 3.49 47.85 0.10
N LEU A 830 4.00 47.05 -0.84
CA LEU A 830 5.25 47.33 -1.56
C LEU A 830 5.22 46.80 -3.00
N LYS A 831 6.19 47.27 -3.79
CA LYS A 831 6.54 46.77 -5.12
C LYS A 831 7.95 46.20 -5.12
N VAL A 832 8.22 45.30 -6.06
CA VAL A 832 9.56 44.76 -6.35
C VAL A 832 9.89 45.11 -7.80
N ASN A 833 10.90 45.95 -8.00
CA ASN A 833 11.11 46.65 -9.28
C ASN A 833 9.82 47.36 -9.75
N GLU A 834 9.54 47.32 -11.06
CA GLU A 834 8.34 47.89 -11.70
C GLU A 834 7.10 46.96 -11.62
N SER A 835 6.99 46.12 -10.58
CA SER A 835 5.86 45.19 -10.43
C SER A 835 4.51 45.87 -10.14
N GLU A 836 3.43 45.09 -10.21
CA GLU A 836 2.17 45.44 -9.56
C GLU A 836 2.35 45.67 -8.05
N ASN A 837 1.35 46.28 -7.42
CA ASN A 837 1.35 46.44 -5.96
C ASN A 837 1.13 45.09 -5.25
N HIS A 838 1.84 44.89 -4.15
CA HIS A 838 1.68 43.73 -3.29
C HIS A 838 1.24 44.16 -1.89
N GLU A 839 0.09 43.65 -1.47
CA GLU A 839 -0.56 43.98 -0.20
C GLU A 839 -0.08 43.08 0.96
N GLN A 840 -0.37 43.49 2.19
CA GLN A 840 -0.10 42.72 3.41
C GLN A 840 -0.52 41.24 3.36
N PHE A 841 0.17 40.43 4.15
CA PHE A 841 0.04 38.97 4.27
C PHE A 841 0.31 38.18 2.99
N HIS A 842 1.01 38.77 2.01
CA HIS A 842 1.53 38.05 0.86
C HIS A 842 3.01 37.69 1.03
N THR A 843 3.36 36.47 0.62
CA THR A 843 4.74 36.09 0.29
C THR A 843 4.98 36.27 -1.19
N LEU A 844 6.11 36.90 -1.53
CA LEU A 844 6.63 37.07 -2.87
C LEU A 844 7.91 36.26 -2.99
N VAL A 845 7.88 35.16 -3.73
CA VAL A 845 9.08 34.38 -4.07
C VAL A 845 9.83 35.14 -5.17
N LEU A 846 11.13 35.31 -4.98
CA LEU A 846 12.00 36.05 -5.90
C LEU A 846 12.70 35.10 -6.89
N SER A 847 13.14 35.62 -8.03
CA SER A 847 14.08 34.92 -8.91
C SER A 847 15.44 34.75 -8.23
N SER A 848 16.26 33.85 -8.77
CA SER A 848 17.56 33.43 -8.21
C SER A 848 18.57 33.12 -9.33
N GLU A 849 18.50 33.84 -10.44
CA GLU A 849 19.43 33.68 -11.56
C GLU A 849 20.85 34.03 -11.13
N ALA A 850 21.85 33.37 -11.71
CA ALA A 850 23.26 33.54 -11.30
C ALA A 850 23.81 34.96 -11.52
N SER A 851 23.15 35.78 -12.33
CA SER A 851 23.47 37.20 -12.55
C SER A 851 22.81 38.15 -11.55
N GLU A 852 21.80 37.71 -10.79
CA GLU A 852 21.03 38.55 -9.87
C GLU A 852 21.71 38.62 -8.49
N ASN A 853 22.05 39.82 -8.03
CA ASN A 853 22.85 40.06 -6.82
C ASN A 853 22.13 40.86 -5.73
N GLY A 854 20.83 41.09 -5.86
CA GLY A 854 20.01 41.77 -4.85
C GLY A 854 18.55 41.92 -5.26
N VAL A 855 17.81 42.75 -4.54
CA VAL A 855 16.41 43.06 -4.83
C VAL A 855 16.10 44.53 -4.57
N THR A 856 15.46 45.19 -5.54
CA THR A 856 14.90 46.54 -5.40
C THR A 856 13.50 46.45 -4.81
N ILE A 857 13.30 47.09 -3.66
CA ILE A 857 12.02 47.13 -2.94
C ILE A 857 11.58 48.60 -2.85
N THR A 858 10.34 48.88 -3.23
CA THR A 858 9.73 50.21 -3.14
C THR A 858 8.50 50.16 -2.25
N SER A 859 8.45 50.94 -1.17
CA SER A 859 7.22 51.08 -0.37
C SER A 859 6.15 51.82 -1.16
N THR A 860 4.89 51.43 -1.02
CA THR A 860 3.73 52.13 -1.65
C THR A 860 2.75 52.69 -0.63
N SER A 861 2.95 52.37 0.65
CA SER A 861 2.27 52.98 1.80
C SER A 861 3.27 53.45 2.85
N SER A 862 2.92 54.48 3.61
CA SER A 862 3.61 54.86 4.84
C SER A 862 3.50 53.76 5.90
N ASP A 863 4.53 53.59 6.73
CA ASP A 863 4.64 52.53 7.74
C ASP A 863 4.43 51.11 7.20
N THR A 864 5.12 50.83 6.08
CA THR A 864 5.19 49.50 5.49
C THR A 864 6.26 48.68 6.19
N ARG A 865 5.95 47.44 6.56
CA ARG A 865 6.89 46.50 7.18
C ARG A 865 6.87 45.16 6.46
N ALA A 866 8.04 44.63 6.14
CA ALA A 866 8.18 43.34 5.46
C ALA A 866 9.49 42.65 5.85
N VAL A 867 9.46 41.32 5.93
CA VAL A 867 10.68 40.53 6.14
C VAL A 867 11.22 40.03 4.80
N LEU A 868 12.53 40.17 4.60
CA LEU A 868 13.26 39.62 3.47
C LEU A 868 14.13 38.47 3.99
N ILE A 869 13.93 37.29 3.43
CA ILE A 869 14.61 36.07 3.87
C ILE A 869 15.22 35.39 2.64
N ALA A 870 16.51 35.04 2.73
CA ALA A 870 17.24 34.38 1.66
C ALA A 870 18.09 33.23 2.22
N GLY A 871 18.11 32.09 1.54
CA GLY A 871 18.76 30.87 2.03
C GLY A 871 19.49 30.14 0.91
N GLU A 872 20.56 29.47 1.28
CA GLU A 872 21.34 28.63 0.38
C GLU A 872 20.50 27.40 -0.04
N PRO A 873 20.19 27.21 -1.34
CA PRO A 873 19.39 26.08 -1.78
C PRO A 873 20.16 24.78 -1.58
N LEU A 874 19.57 23.85 -0.83
CA LEU A 874 20.16 22.54 -0.59
C LEU A 874 19.76 21.56 -1.71
N ASP A 875 20.75 20.99 -2.39
CA ASP A 875 20.57 19.84 -3.31
C ASP A 875 20.49 18.54 -2.50
N GLN A 876 19.42 18.42 -1.71
CA GLN A 876 19.13 17.21 -0.95
C GLN A 876 17.62 16.89 -0.95
N PRO A 877 17.22 15.61 -0.91
CA PRO A 877 15.82 15.26 -0.70
C PRO A 877 15.37 15.69 0.70
N VAL A 878 14.15 16.22 0.79
CA VAL A 878 13.51 16.56 2.07
C VAL A 878 12.41 15.54 2.35
N PHE A 879 12.61 14.73 3.39
CA PHE A 879 11.56 13.88 3.97
C PHE A 879 11.14 14.49 5.29
N GLN A 880 9.96 15.11 5.30
CA GLN A 880 9.34 15.70 6.47
C GLN A 880 8.16 14.85 6.96
N TYR A 881 8.12 14.56 8.26
CA TYR A 881 6.96 13.98 8.94
C TYR A 881 6.68 14.79 10.21
N GLY A 882 5.66 15.65 10.13
CA GLY A 882 5.41 16.67 11.16
C GLY A 882 6.66 17.52 11.41
N PRO A 883 7.20 17.52 12.64
CA PRO A 883 8.36 18.33 13.03
C PRO A 883 9.73 17.64 12.82
N PHE A 884 9.76 16.45 12.20
CA PHE A 884 10.99 15.70 11.92
C PHE A 884 11.37 15.77 10.44
N VAL A 885 12.62 16.15 10.14
CA VAL A 885 13.07 16.38 8.76
C VAL A 885 14.43 15.73 8.48
N MET A 886 14.44 14.69 7.63
CA MET A 886 15.66 13.96 7.24
C MET A 886 15.81 13.84 5.71
N THR A 887 16.91 13.25 5.23
CA THR A 887 17.19 13.13 3.79
C THR A 887 16.67 11.85 3.14
N THR A 888 16.19 10.90 3.93
CA THR A 888 15.61 9.63 3.46
C THR A 888 14.38 9.25 4.30
N ARG A 889 13.51 8.40 3.75
CA ARG A 889 12.34 7.88 4.47
C ARG A 889 12.76 7.05 5.69
N GLU A 890 13.83 6.31 5.53
CA GLU A 890 14.43 5.43 6.53
C GLU A 890 14.96 6.23 7.73
N GLU A 891 15.64 7.36 7.50
CA GLU A 891 16.09 8.27 8.56
C GLU A 891 14.90 8.90 9.33
N VAL A 892 13.80 9.26 8.66
CA VAL A 892 12.58 9.77 9.34
C VAL A 892 11.91 8.67 10.16
N GLN A 893 11.82 7.45 9.63
CA GLN A 893 11.26 6.31 10.36
C GLN A 893 12.11 5.98 11.59
N GLN A 894 13.43 5.97 11.46
CA GLN A 894 14.34 5.80 12.60
C GLN A 894 14.18 6.96 13.61
N THR A 895 13.92 8.18 13.15
CA THR A 895 13.66 9.34 14.02
C THR A 895 12.39 9.19 14.86
N LEU A 896 11.31 8.68 14.26
CA LEU A 896 10.09 8.36 15.02
C LEU A 896 10.34 7.31 16.10
N LEU A 897 11.18 6.32 15.80
CA LEU A 897 11.55 5.24 16.73
C LEU A 897 12.51 5.71 17.81
N ASP A 898 13.45 6.60 17.49
CA ASP A 898 14.33 7.27 18.44
C ASP A 898 13.52 8.13 19.42
N TYR A 899 12.55 8.90 18.91
CA TYR A 899 11.64 9.69 19.74
C TYR A 899 10.75 8.80 20.62
N SER A 900 10.20 7.69 20.09
CA SER A 900 9.31 6.80 20.84
C SER A 900 10.02 5.85 21.81
N THR A 901 11.36 5.78 21.79
CA THR A 901 12.16 4.94 22.70
C THR A 901 13.14 5.73 23.56
N GLY A 902 13.14 7.06 23.44
CA GLY A 902 14.04 7.96 24.16
C GLY A 902 15.52 7.72 23.84
N LYS A 903 15.91 7.78 22.55
CA LYS A 903 17.28 7.49 22.09
C LYS A 903 17.81 8.51 21.08
N ASN A 904 19.13 8.48 20.85
CA ASN A 904 19.83 9.19 19.78
C ASN A 904 19.54 10.70 19.68
N GLY A 905 19.44 11.40 20.81
CA GLY A 905 19.04 12.81 20.91
C GLY A 905 17.71 13.04 21.63
N PHE A 906 16.91 11.99 21.83
CA PHE A 906 15.65 12.05 22.59
C PHE A 906 15.75 11.39 23.97
N GLU A 907 16.93 11.25 24.55
CA GLU A 907 17.17 10.53 25.82
C GLU A 907 16.27 11.01 26.97
N ASN A 908 15.92 12.31 26.99
CA ASN A 908 15.05 12.92 28.00
C ASN A 908 13.56 12.99 27.59
N ALA A 909 13.18 12.64 26.36
CA ALA A 909 11.88 12.99 25.76
C ALA A 909 10.64 12.41 26.48
N HIS A 910 10.79 11.31 27.23
CA HIS A 910 9.68 10.70 27.98
C HIS A 910 9.62 11.09 29.46
N ILE A 911 10.69 11.69 29.98
CA ILE A 911 10.84 12.05 31.40
C ILE A 911 10.83 13.56 31.63
N TRP A 912 11.21 14.33 30.61
CA TRP A 912 11.10 15.78 30.59
C TRP A 912 9.68 16.19 30.23
N LYS A 913 9.19 17.22 30.93
CA LYS A 913 8.01 17.99 30.58
C LYS A 913 8.29 19.45 30.88
N SER A 914 7.82 20.36 30.04
CA SER A 914 7.94 21.79 30.36
C SER A 914 7.04 22.16 31.54
N LYS A 915 7.50 23.14 32.32
CA LYS A 915 6.71 23.77 33.39
C LYS A 915 5.71 24.76 32.82
N ILE A 916 6.03 25.35 31.68
CA ILE A 916 5.24 26.38 30.99
C ILE A 916 4.04 25.78 30.23
N GLY A 917 4.18 24.59 29.63
CA GLY A 917 3.12 23.92 28.88
C GLY A 917 2.09 23.15 29.73
N ALA A 918 2.38 22.93 31.01
CA ALA A 918 1.58 22.08 31.91
C ALA A 918 0.14 22.59 32.17
N GLY A 919 -0.18 23.84 31.84
CA GLY A 919 -1.52 24.43 32.01
C GLY A 919 -2.51 24.17 30.85
N LEU A 920 -2.06 23.54 29.76
CA LEU A 920 -2.84 23.35 28.52
C LEU A 920 -2.91 21.88 28.04
N MET A 921 -2.44 20.92 28.85
CA MET A 921 -2.50 19.46 28.57
C MET A 921 -3.71 18.78 29.20
#